data_AF-A0A7G2FJC6-F1
#
_entry.id   AF-A0A7G2FJC6-F1
#
_cell.length_a   1.000
_cell.length_b   1.000
_cell.length_c   1.000
_cell.angle_alpha   90.00
_cell.angle_beta   90.00
_cell.angle_gamma   90.00
#
_symmetry.space_group_name_H-M   'P 1'
#
loop_
_entity.id
_entity.type
_entity.pdbx_description
1 polymer ?
#
loop_
_entity_poly.entity_id
_entity_poly.type
_entity_poly.pdbx_seq_one_letter_code
_entity_poly.pdbx_strand_id
1 'polypeptide(L)'
;MALEEVRGRIGRSFEEMNKTSNMDCTKLKSCLNEITCALLDADIPRLAVDEIETKSLEIINLPKAPKKKGALIYKELSSKLDPGKSALIRGKLEPSIVMFIGLRGVDKTKTCAKYARYHRKKGFRPALVCADTFKFDAFVRLNKAAKDELLSRLGPCTSSKLDHEKIRLHTTIMESMTDEELDNPKVTQMSEERMMEIAEASKVDVKQVVQMMKAFKTKVKRVTEMELKERIRNDYHIPYRLRFSNPQSFTFHDATWEDPYSWMSKLEDKVAMRHMDIYMEQEEKYTEAVLADTDRIQTKLQSEMASRLSFELSTPPLRWGPWLYYRRVEEGKQYPVLCRRLASLHEEFISHKSPAAGFDYTSGKRIEQKLLDYNQEAERFGGYAYEEMSEISPDHKFLAYTMYDKDNDYFKLCVRNLNSGALCSKPHADRVSNIAWAKNGQALLYVVTDQKKRPCRIYCSTIGSTDEDVLLHEEFEGNVHVNIRHTKDFHFVTVNTFSTTFSKVFLINAADPFSGLALVWEHNAPAHCIIEHHQGFLYLFTNASNDGGTVDHHYLLRSPVHFSSCQRIWETVFINDPELIIEDVDFCKKHLSLIVKEMQSFKICVVDLPLKTERVPVHLRDIKPRYLPLPKHVSQIFPGTNYDFNSPTMRFTISSLVMPDAVVDYDLLNGKWNIVQQQNMLHERTRVLYGTANSTESPNIPSGTRTVSFDTEDTTAENDNLWNDLTEFYACDYHEVSSHDGAMVPLSIVYSRAQKEENQKPGLLHVHGAYGEMLDKRWRSELKSLLDRGWVLAYADVRGGGGKGKKWHQDGRGAKKLNSIKDYIQCAKYLVENNIVEENKLAGWGYSAGGLVVASAINHCPDLFQAAVLKVPFLDPTHTLIYPILPLTAEDYEEFGYPGDINDFHAIREYSPYDNIPKDVLYPAVLVTSSFNTRFGVWEAAKWVARVRDNTFNDPERPVLLNLTTDIVEENRFLQTKESALEIAFLIKMMES
;
A
#
# COMPACT_ATOMS: atom_id res chain seq x y z
N MET A 1 14.72 12.65 20.87
CA MET A 1 14.91 14.12 20.94
C MET A 1 15.86 14.56 22.05
N ALA A 2 15.74 14.10 23.31
CA ALA A 2 16.56 14.59 24.44
C ALA A 2 18.11 14.52 24.25
N LEU A 3 18.64 13.45 23.64
CA LEU A 3 20.10 13.28 23.47
C LEU A 3 20.74 14.26 22.47
N GLU A 4 19.97 14.73 21.48
CA GLU A 4 20.48 15.64 20.45
C GLU A 4 20.62 17.06 20.99
N GLU A 5 19.71 17.47 21.87
CA GLU A 5 19.76 18.72 22.62
C GLU A 5 20.94 18.75 23.61
N VAL A 6 21.13 17.67 24.38
CA VAL A 6 22.29 17.50 25.29
C VAL A 6 23.61 17.58 24.51
N ARG A 7 23.70 16.90 23.37
CA ARG A 7 24.87 16.95 22.48
C ARG A 7 25.11 18.37 21.96
N GLY A 8 24.05 19.09 21.58
CA GLY A 8 24.12 20.48 21.12
C GLY A 8 24.63 21.44 22.19
N ARG A 9 24.15 21.30 23.44
CA ARG A 9 24.58 22.12 24.58
C ARG A 9 26.05 21.90 24.93
N ILE A 10 26.47 20.64 25.10
CA ILE A 10 27.88 20.30 25.38
C ILE A 10 28.79 20.75 24.22
N GLY A 11 28.34 20.54 22.97
CA GLY A 11 29.07 20.95 21.77
C GLY A 11 29.32 22.47 21.72
N ARG A 12 28.28 23.28 21.98
CA ARG A 12 28.40 24.74 22.00
C ARG A 12 29.35 25.23 23.11
N SER A 13 29.27 24.65 24.31
CA SER A 13 30.17 25.02 25.41
C SER A 13 31.64 24.74 25.07
N PHE A 14 31.95 23.60 24.44
CA PHE A 14 33.32 23.31 24.01
C PHE A 14 33.78 24.15 22.81
N GLU A 15 32.87 24.51 21.92
CA GLU A 15 33.18 25.40 20.81
C GLU A 15 33.50 26.81 21.31
N GLU A 16 32.75 27.32 22.28
CA GLU A 16 33.01 28.60 22.94
C GLU A 16 34.34 28.59 23.71
N MET A 17 34.65 27.48 24.40
CA MET A 17 35.94 27.26 25.05
C MET A 17 37.13 27.27 24.06
N ASN A 18 36.91 26.85 22.81
CA ASN A 18 37.99 26.69 21.83
C ASN A 18 38.16 27.89 20.89
N LYS A 19 37.11 28.66 20.63
CA LYS A 19 37.14 29.82 19.71
C LYS A 19 37.69 31.09 20.35
N THR A 20 37.48 31.29 21.65
CA THR A 20 37.75 32.59 22.28
C THR A 20 39.23 32.73 22.68
N SER A 21 39.97 33.63 22.01
CA SER A 21 41.39 33.92 22.31
C SER A 21 41.60 34.67 23.64
N ASN A 22 40.59 35.40 24.12
CA ASN A 22 40.57 36.15 25.39
C ASN A 22 39.54 35.56 26.36
N MET A 23 39.74 34.31 26.78
CA MET A 23 38.82 33.65 27.71
C MET A 23 39.29 33.81 29.16
N ASP A 24 38.46 34.45 29.99
CA ASP A 24 38.71 34.63 31.42
C ASP A 24 38.18 33.44 32.25
N CYS A 25 38.56 33.37 33.53
CA CYS A 25 38.14 32.29 34.42
C CYS A 25 36.62 32.29 34.69
N THR A 26 35.93 33.40 34.50
CA THR A 26 34.48 33.55 34.75
C THR A 26 33.66 32.90 33.65
N LYS A 27 34.03 33.12 32.39
CA LYS A 27 33.39 32.48 31.22
C LYS A 27 33.67 30.98 31.15
N LEU A 28 34.86 30.54 31.53
CA LEU A 28 35.18 29.12 31.66
C LEU A 28 34.29 28.41 32.68
N LYS A 29 34.02 29.05 33.82
CA LYS A 29 33.07 28.52 34.82
C LYS A 29 31.64 28.48 34.29
N SER A 30 31.20 29.49 33.55
CA SER A 30 29.87 29.48 32.91
C SER A 30 29.71 28.32 31.92
N CYS A 31 30.73 28.06 31.09
CA CYS A 31 30.71 26.95 30.15
C CYS A 31 30.74 25.59 30.87
N LEU A 32 31.44 25.49 32.01
CA LEU A 32 31.44 24.29 32.84
C LEU A 32 30.07 24.05 33.46
N ASN A 33 29.41 25.08 34.00
CA ASN A 33 28.06 24.97 34.55
C ASN A 33 27.04 24.48 33.51
N GLU A 34 27.13 24.98 32.28
CA GLU A 34 26.23 24.54 31.20
C GLU A 34 26.44 23.06 30.83
N ILE A 35 27.69 22.58 30.84
CA ILE A 35 28.01 21.16 30.66
C ILE A 35 27.46 20.33 31.83
N THR A 36 27.66 20.77 33.06
CA THR A 36 27.15 20.11 34.28
C THR A 36 25.63 19.99 34.25
N CYS A 37 24.90 21.07 33.90
CA CYS A 37 23.45 21.04 33.74
C CYS A 37 23.01 20.07 32.64
N ALA A 38 23.65 20.13 31.46
CA ALA A 38 23.32 19.22 30.35
C ALA A 38 23.56 17.74 30.69
N LEU A 39 24.51 17.42 31.57
CA LEU A 39 24.74 16.05 32.05
C LEU A 39 23.69 15.60 33.06
N LEU A 40 23.19 16.51 33.89
CA LEU A 40 22.12 16.21 34.84
C LEU A 40 20.78 16.02 34.14
N ASP A 41 20.49 16.84 33.12
CA ASP A 41 19.32 16.68 32.25
C ASP A 41 19.39 15.37 31.43
N ALA A 42 20.58 14.75 31.34
CA ALA A 42 20.81 13.44 30.73
C ALA A 42 20.83 12.28 31.75
N ASP A 43 20.31 12.50 32.96
CA ASP A 43 20.22 11.54 34.07
C ASP A 43 21.58 10.93 34.51
N ILE A 44 22.70 11.64 34.31
CA ILE A 44 24.00 11.20 34.83
C ILE A 44 24.00 11.35 36.37
N PRO A 45 24.44 10.32 37.14
CA PRO A 45 24.40 10.37 38.60
C PRO A 45 25.11 11.61 39.17
N ARG A 46 24.43 12.31 40.09
CA ARG A 46 24.91 13.59 40.65
C ARG A 46 26.34 13.50 41.21
N LEU A 47 26.68 12.41 41.89
CA LEU A 47 28.02 12.14 42.40
C LEU A 47 29.11 12.16 41.31
N ALA A 48 28.82 11.61 40.12
CA ALA A 48 29.77 11.60 39.01
C ALA A 48 29.92 13.01 38.38
N VAL A 49 28.83 13.78 38.36
CA VAL A 49 28.83 15.16 37.89
C VAL A 49 29.62 16.08 38.84
N ASP A 50 29.42 15.95 40.15
CA ASP A 50 30.14 16.74 41.17
C ASP A 50 31.66 16.45 41.16
N GLU A 51 32.07 15.20 40.91
CA GLU A 51 33.48 14.82 40.71
C GLU A 51 34.10 15.49 39.47
N ILE A 52 33.37 15.51 38.35
CA ILE A 52 33.80 16.15 37.10
C ILE A 52 33.94 17.66 37.30
N GLU A 53 32.98 18.28 37.97
CA GLU A 53 32.98 19.71 38.27
C GLU A 53 34.18 20.08 39.15
N THR A 54 34.42 19.34 40.23
CA THR A 54 35.54 19.57 41.16
C THR A 54 36.89 19.53 40.44
N LYS A 55 37.16 18.48 39.66
CA LYS A 55 38.41 18.36 38.90
C LYS A 55 38.53 19.39 37.78
N SER A 56 37.41 19.74 37.15
CA SER A 56 37.40 20.78 36.10
C SER A 56 37.71 22.16 36.68
N LEU A 57 37.25 22.46 37.90
CA LEU A 57 37.61 23.68 38.63
C LEU A 57 39.10 23.73 39.00
N GLU A 58 39.71 22.61 39.37
CA GLU A 58 41.17 22.51 39.56
C GLU A 58 41.93 22.82 38.26
N ILE A 59 41.46 22.28 37.13
CA ILE A 59 42.03 22.52 35.79
C ILE A 59 41.91 24.01 35.40
N ILE A 60 40.81 24.67 35.75
CA ILE A 60 40.60 26.10 35.49
C ILE A 60 41.63 26.95 36.25
N ASN A 61 42.07 26.54 37.44
CA ASN A 61 43.04 27.28 38.25
C ASN A 61 44.51 27.05 37.86
N LEU A 62 44.81 26.14 36.93
CA LEU A 62 46.18 25.92 36.45
C LEU A 62 46.75 27.12 35.68
N PRO A 63 48.07 27.41 35.74
CA PRO A 63 48.70 28.48 34.96
C PRO A 63 48.93 28.02 33.50
N LYS A 64 47.86 27.69 32.78
CA LYS A 64 47.86 27.20 31.40
C LYS A 64 46.95 28.05 30.51
N ALA A 65 47.28 28.14 29.23
CA ALA A 65 46.45 28.84 28.24
C ALA A 65 45.03 28.23 28.17
N PRO A 66 43.97 29.04 27.93
CA PRO A 66 42.57 28.58 27.97
C PRO A 66 42.28 27.37 27.07
N LYS A 67 42.83 27.34 25.85
CA LYS A 67 42.72 26.19 24.94
C LYS A 67 43.25 24.88 25.54
N LYS A 68 44.34 24.94 26.31
CA LYS A 68 44.92 23.76 26.98
C LYS A 68 44.05 23.32 28.17
N LYS A 69 43.34 24.24 28.81
CA LYS A 69 42.38 23.94 29.89
C LYS A 69 41.13 23.26 29.35
N GLY A 70 40.53 23.78 28.27
CA GLY A 70 39.37 23.16 27.62
C GLY A 70 39.64 21.73 27.14
N ALA A 71 40.81 21.47 26.56
CA ALA A 71 41.22 20.12 26.14
C ALA A 71 41.40 19.15 27.34
N LEU A 72 41.87 19.65 28.49
CA LEU A 72 42.01 18.85 29.71
C LEU A 72 40.63 18.51 30.32
N ILE A 73 39.71 19.49 30.34
CA ILE A 73 38.32 19.29 30.79
C ILE A 73 37.62 18.25 29.90
N TYR A 74 37.76 18.36 28.57
CA TYR A 74 37.22 17.37 27.63
C TYR A 74 37.75 15.95 27.89
N LYS A 75 39.04 15.85 28.22
CA LYS A 75 39.68 14.56 28.51
C LYS A 75 39.14 13.94 29.81
N GLU A 76 38.89 14.74 30.84
CA GLU A 76 38.31 14.25 32.10
C GLU A 76 36.85 13.83 31.92
N LEU A 77 36.06 14.59 31.16
CA LEU A 77 34.70 14.20 30.77
C LEU A 77 34.67 12.89 30.00
N SER A 78 35.56 12.75 29.01
CA SER A 78 35.66 11.54 28.19
C SER A 78 36.08 10.32 29.01
N SER A 79 37.01 10.48 29.96
CA SER A 79 37.50 9.37 30.79
C SER A 79 36.44 8.85 31.77
N LYS A 80 35.55 9.74 32.24
CA LYS A 80 34.48 9.39 33.19
C LYS A 80 33.22 8.86 32.51
N LEU A 81 32.81 9.45 31.38
CA LEU A 81 31.58 9.07 30.67
C LEU A 81 31.76 7.86 29.74
N ASP A 82 32.97 7.64 29.23
CA ASP A 82 33.28 6.53 28.32
C ASP A 82 34.69 5.98 28.62
N PRO A 83 34.91 5.32 29.79
CA PRO A 83 36.23 4.83 30.22
C PRO A 83 36.86 3.80 29.26
N GLY A 84 36.12 3.35 28.22
CA GLY A 84 36.53 2.38 27.23
C GLY A 84 37.01 2.96 25.88
N LYS A 85 36.98 4.27 25.64
CA LYS A 85 37.52 4.87 24.40
C LYS A 85 38.98 5.30 24.54
N SER A 86 39.88 4.41 24.16
CA SER A 86 41.22 4.82 23.70
C SER A 86 41.11 5.57 22.36
N ALA A 87 41.92 6.62 22.20
CA ALA A 87 42.10 7.30 20.93
C ALA A 87 42.48 6.29 19.82
N LEU A 88 41.99 6.55 18.62
CA LEU A 88 42.23 5.82 17.37
C LEU A 88 43.63 5.16 17.34
N ILE A 89 43.68 3.84 17.59
CA ILE A 89 44.94 3.09 17.53
C ILE A 89 45.24 2.83 16.05
N ARG A 90 46.15 3.62 15.47
CA ARG A 90 46.79 3.26 14.20
C ARG A 90 47.52 1.93 14.41
N GLY A 91 47.08 0.88 13.73
CA GLY A 91 47.90 -0.32 13.61
C GLY A 91 49.24 0.05 12.98
N LYS A 92 50.35 -0.49 13.50
CA LYS A 92 51.72 -0.20 13.02
C LYS A 92 52.00 -0.59 11.55
N LEU A 93 51.02 -1.17 10.85
CA LEU A 93 51.19 -1.73 9.51
C LEU A 93 49.94 -1.45 8.66
N GLU A 94 50.13 -0.96 7.43
CA GLU A 94 49.05 -0.60 6.49
C GLU A 94 48.23 -1.83 6.06
N PRO A 95 46.89 -1.71 5.94
CA PRO A 95 46.08 -2.81 5.45
C PRO A 95 46.43 -3.14 4.00
N SER A 96 46.54 -4.43 3.68
CA SER A 96 46.71 -4.87 2.28
C SER A 96 45.39 -5.19 1.59
N ILE A 97 44.28 -5.22 2.32
CA ILE A 97 42.91 -5.34 1.81
C ILE A 97 41.99 -4.44 2.64
N VAL A 98 41.11 -3.68 2.00
CA VAL A 98 40.07 -2.87 2.68
C VAL A 98 38.71 -3.34 2.19
N MET A 99 37.80 -3.68 3.11
CA MET A 99 36.49 -4.23 2.81
C MET A 99 35.40 -3.32 3.37
N PHE A 100 34.54 -2.79 2.48
CA PHE A 100 33.41 -1.96 2.85
C PHE A 100 32.18 -2.83 3.15
N ILE A 101 31.51 -2.54 4.27
CA ILE A 101 30.33 -3.24 4.75
C ILE A 101 29.20 -2.22 4.84
N GLY A 102 28.20 -2.36 3.97
CA GLY A 102 27.03 -1.48 3.96
C GLY A 102 26.28 -1.52 2.63
N LEU A 103 25.62 -2.63 2.31
CA LEU A 103 24.59 -2.69 1.27
C LEU A 103 23.53 -3.71 1.70
N ARG A 104 22.26 -3.30 1.66
CA ARG A 104 21.04 -4.02 2.11
C ARG A 104 21.14 -5.55 1.93
N GLY A 105 20.94 -6.30 3.02
CA GLY A 105 20.88 -7.77 3.03
C GLY A 105 21.18 -8.35 4.41
N VAL A 106 20.50 -9.43 4.78
CA VAL A 106 20.73 -10.20 6.02
C VAL A 106 22.06 -10.99 5.88
N ASP A 107 22.77 -11.19 6.99
CA ASP A 107 24.03 -11.98 7.11
C ASP A 107 25.30 -11.55 6.34
N LYS A 108 25.27 -10.49 5.52
CA LYS A 108 26.47 -9.95 4.82
C LYS A 108 27.62 -9.60 5.77
N THR A 109 27.33 -9.06 6.95
CA THR A 109 28.34 -8.70 7.96
C THR A 109 29.10 -9.92 8.49
N LYS A 110 28.42 -11.06 8.69
CA LYS A 110 29.06 -12.32 9.10
C LYS A 110 29.92 -12.88 7.97
N THR A 111 29.45 -12.80 6.73
CA THR A 111 30.18 -13.26 5.54
C THR A 111 31.45 -12.45 5.30
N CYS A 112 31.39 -11.11 5.38
CA CYS A 112 32.58 -10.26 5.28
C CYS A 112 33.62 -10.56 6.37
N ALA A 113 33.18 -10.82 7.61
CA ALA A 113 34.07 -11.22 8.70
C ALA A 113 34.76 -12.58 8.41
N LYS A 114 34.02 -13.57 7.90
CA LYS A 114 34.57 -14.87 7.47
C LYS A 114 35.60 -14.71 6.34
N TYR A 115 35.34 -13.85 5.36
CA TYR A 115 36.27 -13.55 4.27
C TYR A 115 37.54 -12.84 4.74
N ALA A 116 37.42 -11.84 5.64
CA ALA A 116 38.58 -11.20 6.25
C ALA A 116 39.47 -12.24 6.97
N ARG A 117 38.86 -13.21 7.66
CA ARG A 117 39.58 -14.32 8.31
C ARG A 117 40.34 -15.20 7.30
N TYR A 118 39.70 -15.54 6.18
CA TYR A 118 40.32 -16.31 5.11
C TYR A 118 41.55 -15.60 4.53
N HIS A 119 41.43 -14.31 4.23
CA HIS A 119 42.54 -13.51 3.69
C HIS A 119 43.69 -13.36 4.70
N ARG A 120 43.37 -13.23 5.99
CA ARG A 120 44.38 -13.21 7.06
C ARG A 120 45.17 -14.52 7.14
N LYS A 121 44.50 -15.68 7.03
CA LYS A 121 45.17 -17.00 6.99
C LYS A 121 46.12 -17.15 5.80
N LYS A 122 45.96 -16.34 4.75
CA LYS A 122 46.82 -16.30 3.57
C LYS A 122 47.89 -15.20 3.60
N GLY A 123 48.09 -14.55 4.73
CA GLY A 123 49.13 -13.53 4.92
C GLY A 123 48.69 -12.10 4.53
N PHE A 124 47.44 -11.88 4.13
CA PHE A 124 46.92 -10.54 3.89
C PHE A 124 46.48 -9.86 5.21
N ARG A 125 46.39 -8.54 5.19
CA ARG A 125 46.01 -7.68 6.33
C ARG A 125 44.70 -6.96 5.99
N PRO A 126 43.53 -7.61 6.16
CA PRO A 126 42.25 -7.01 5.85
C PRO A 126 41.79 -6.01 6.91
N ALA A 127 41.24 -4.87 6.48
CA ALA A 127 40.55 -3.88 7.30
C ALA A 127 39.06 -3.86 6.93
N LEU A 128 38.18 -3.84 7.93
CA LEU A 128 36.73 -3.72 7.74
C LEU A 128 36.30 -2.26 7.96
N VAL A 129 35.51 -1.72 7.04
CA VAL A 129 35.00 -0.34 7.06
C VAL A 129 33.47 -0.36 6.97
N CYS A 130 32.79 0.27 7.92
CA CYS A 130 31.32 0.40 7.89
C CYS A 130 30.93 1.56 6.96
N ALA A 131 30.20 1.27 5.87
CA ALA A 131 29.74 2.25 4.90
C ALA A 131 28.33 2.80 5.23
N ASP A 132 27.55 2.08 6.04
CA ASP A 132 26.23 2.52 6.51
C ASP A 132 26.32 2.97 7.98
N THR A 133 26.32 4.28 8.21
CA THR A 133 26.44 4.88 9.55
C THR A 133 25.09 5.13 10.23
N PHE A 134 23.96 4.87 9.56
CA PHE A 134 22.62 5.22 10.06
C PHE A 134 21.94 4.10 10.87
N LYS A 135 22.48 2.87 10.84
CA LYS A 135 21.96 1.74 11.65
C LYS A 135 22.90 1.41 12.81
N PHE A 136 22.52 1.80 14.03
CA PHE A 136 23.26 1.53 15.27
C PHE A 136 23.57 0.03 15.45
N ASP A 137 22.64 -0.86 15.09
CA ASP A 137 22.79 -2.31 15.22
C ASP A 137 23.86 -2.90 14.27
N ALA A 138 24.04 -2.33 13.07
CA ALA A 138 25.10 -2.75 12.15
C ALA A 138 26.49 -2.48 12.75
N PHE A 139 26.68 -1.32 13.38
CA PHE A 139 27.91 -0.94 14.06
C PHE A 139 28.20 -1.81 15.30
N VAL A 140 27.17 -2.16 16.08
CA VAL A 140 27.29 -3.04 17.26
C VAL A 140 27.67 -4.47 16.85
N ARG A 141 27.04 -5.03 15.81
CA ARG A 141 27.36 -6.36 15.27
C ARG A 141 28.78 -6.42 14.70
N LEU A 142 29.23 -5.35 14.03
CA LEU A 142 30.58 -5.23 13.49
C LEU A 142 31.62 -5.12 14.62
N ASN A 143 31.29 -4.42 15.71
CA ASN A 143 32.13 -4.33 16.91
C ASN A 143 32.25 -5.67 17.65
N LYS A 144 31.18 -6.46 17.70
CA LYS A 144 31.20 -7.81 18.29
C LYS A 144 32.08 -8.74 17.47
N ALA A 145 31.89 -8.76 16.14
CA ALA A 145 32.72 -9.56 15.22
C ALA A 145 34.20 -9.14 15.20
N ALA A 146 34.51 -7.85 15.37
CA ALA A 146 35.87 -7.34 15.41
C ALA A 146 36.59 -7.56 16.75
N LYS A 147 35.84 -7.58 17.88
CA LYS A 147 36.40 -7.82 19.23
C LYS A 147 36.80 -9.28 19.45
N ASP A 148 36.03 -10.23 18.93
CA ASP A 148 36.30 -11.65 19.16
C ASP A 148 37.56 -12.16 18.40
N GLU A 149 38.09 -11.44 17.39
CA GLU A 149 39.07 -12.01 16.45
C GLU A 149 40.26 -11.09 16.05
N LEU A 150 40.59 -10.05 16.83
CA LEU A 150 41.81 -9.21 16.68
C LEU A 150 42.03 -8.66 15.24
N LEU A 151 41.02 -8.05 14.61
CA LEU A 151 41.11 -7.39 13.29
C LEU A 151 41.42 -5.88 13.41
N SER A 152 42.09 -5.28 12.42
CA SER A 152 42.35 -3.82 12.39
C SER A 152 41.08 -3.03 12.04
N ARG A 153 40.84 -1.93 12.78
CA ARG A 153 39.63 -1.11 12.70
C ARG A 153 39.91 0.19 11.93
N LEU A 154 38.97 0.61 11.08
CA LEU A 154 38.83 1.99 10.64
C LEU A 154 37.42 2.46 11.02
N GLY A 155 37.34 3.59 11.71
CA GLY A 155 36.07 4.14 12.23
C GLY A 155 35.16 4.71 11.14
N PRO A 156 33.98 5.26 11.51
CA PRO A 156 33.08 5.90 10.56
C PRO A 156 33.79 7.04 9.83
N CYS A 157 33.69 7.05 8.50
CA CYS A 157 34.38 8.00 7.65
C CYS A 157 33.61 9.32 7.62
N THR A 158 34.07 10.35 8.34
CA THR A 158 33.77 11.74 7.95
C THR A 158 34.75 12.14 6.86
N SER A 159 34.21 12.65 5.76
CA SER A 159 34.81 12.78 4.42
C SER A 159 36.04 13.68 4.26
N SER A 160 36.82 14.00 5.31
CA SER A 160 37.81 15.07 5.20
C SER A 160 39.28 14.68 5.07
N LYS A 161 39.73 13.43 5.25
CA LYS A 161 41.17 13.08 5.10
C LYS A 161 41.44 11.63 4.67
N LEU A 162 41.41 11.35 3.38
CA LEU A 162 42.05 10.19 2.73
C LEU A 162 42.60 10.63 1.37
N ASP A 163 43.85 10.23 1.06
CA ASP A 163 44.64 10.68 -0.09
C ASP A 163 43.90 10.52 -1.43
N HIS A 164 43.71 11.65 -2.12
CA HIS A 164 42.84 11.79 -3.29
C HIS A 164 43.35 11.09 -4.57
N GLU A 165 44.60 10.64 -4.64
CA GLU A 165 45.16 10.08 -5.89
C GLU A 165 44.86 8.59 -6.13
N LYS A 166 44.66 7.77 -5.08
CA LYS A 166 44.37 6.33 -5.26
C LYS A 166 42.90 6.01 -5.46
N ILE A 167 41.99 6.85 -4.94
CA ILE A 167 40.54 6.70 -5.15
C ILE A 167 40.17 7.02 -6.61
N ARG A 168 40.88 7.98 -7.23
CA ARG A 168 40.68 8.36 -8.63
C ARG A 168 40.86 7.18 -9.59
N LEU A 169 41.72 6.21 -9.30
CA LEU A 169 41.92 5.04 -10.16
C LEU A 169 40.77 4.03 -10.13
N HIS A 170 40.02 3.92 -9.01
CA HIS A 170 38.88 3.01 -8.88
C HIS A 170 37.56 3.66 -9.29
N THR A 171 37.40 4.96 -9.02
CA THR A 171 36.21 5.72 -9.43
C THR A 171 36.18 5.94 -10.95
N THR A 172 37.34 6.18 -11.59
CA THR A 172 37.41 6.40 -13.05
C THR A 172 37.07 5.13 -13.87
N ILE A 173 37.27 3.92 -13.31
CA ILE A 173 36.89 2.66 -13.98
C ILE A 173 35.37 2.42 -13.92
N MET A 174 34.70 2.89 -12.85
CA MET A 174 33.25 2.73 -12.68
C MET A 174 32.46 3.87 -13.34
N GLU A 175 33.01 5.08 -13.43
CA GLU A 175 32.36 6.24 -14.06
C GLU A 175 32.51 6.30 -15.59
N SER A 176 33.31 5.41 -16.20
CA SER A 176 33.52 5.36 -17.65
C SER A 176 32.73 4.26 -18.36
N MET A 177 31.91 3.48 -17.64
CA MET A 177 30.99 2.51 -18.21
C MET A 177 29.58 3.12 -18.24
N THR A 178 28.92 3.06 -19.40
CA THR A 178 27.53 3.51 -19.53
C THR A 178 26.56 2.42 -19.05
N ASP A 179 25.37 2.80 -18.58
CA ASP A 179 24.37 1.87 -18.03
C ASP A 179 23.95 0.76 -19.03
N GLU A 180 24.10 0.99 -20.34
CA GLU A 180 23.90 -0.04 -21.39
C GLU A 180 24.97 -1.14 -21.42
N GLU A 181 26.17 -0.90 -20.87
CA GLU A 181 27.30 -1.85 -20.88
C GLU A 181 27.30 -2.80 -19.68
N LEU A 182 26.58 -2.46 -18.60
CA LEU A 182 26.40 -3.30 -17.42
C LEU A 182 25.33 -4.39 -17.61
N ASP A 183 24.40 -4.21 -18.54
CA ASP A 183 23.23 -5.09 -18.74
C ASP A 183 23.29 -6.00 -19.98
N ASN A 184 24.37 -6.00 -20.76
CA ASN A 184 24.48 -6.86 -21.96
C ASN A 184 25.27 -8.18 -21.71
N PRO A 185 24.67 -9.38 -21.82
CA PRO A 185 25.36 -10.64 -21.54
C PRO A 185 26.42 -11.04 -22.58
N LYS A 186 26.56 -10.30 -23.70
CA LYS A 186 27.52 -10.60 -24.79
C LYS A 186 28.82 -9.78 -24.77
N VAL A 187 29.05 -8.94 -23.75
CA VAL A 187 30.29 -8.11 -23.61
C VAL A 187 31.54 -8.94 -23.25
N THR A 188 31.50 -10.27 -23.34
CA THR A 188 32.69 -11.10 -23.14
C THR A 188 33.66 -11.14 -24.33
N GLN A 189 33.34 -10.51 -25.46
CA GLN A 189 34.20 -10.54 -26.67
C GLN A 189 34.74 -9.19 -27.15
N MET A 190 34.43 -8.08 -26.49
CA MET A 190 34.93 -6.77 -26.91
C MET A 190 35.57 -6.02 -25.74
N SER A 191 36.66 -6.57 -25.19
CA SER A 191 37.36 -5.90 -24.09
C SER A 191 38.85 -6.21 -23.97
N GLU A 192 39.48 -7.05 -24.80
CA GLU A 192 40.94 -7.26 -24.65
C GLU A 192 41.75 -6.08 -25.22
N GLU A 193 41.36 -5.52 -26.37
CA GLU A 193 42.05 -4.35 -26.95
C GLU A 193 41.85 -3.08 -26.12
N ARG A 194 40.61 -2.82 -25.65
CA ARG A 194 40.29 -1.66 -24.80
C ARG A 194 40.89 -1.78 -23.39
N MET A 195 40.99 -2.99 -22.83
CA MET A 195 41.70 -3.21 -21.56
C MET A 195 43.22 -3.14 -21.70
N MET A 196 43.78 -3.43 -22.88
CA MET A 196 45.19 -3.19 -23.16
C MET A 196 45.50 -1.68 -23.23
N GLU A 197 44.64 -0.86 -23.83
CA GLU A 197 44.81 0.62 -23.83
C GLU A 197 44.77 1.22 -22.41
N ILE A 198 43.86 0.74 -21.55
CA ILE A 198 43.75 1.19 -20.15
C ILE A 198 44.94 0.69 -19.30
N ALA A 199 45.43 -0.53 -19.57
CA ALA A 199 46.57 -1.11 -18.86
C ALA A 199 47.91 -0.48 -19.27
N GLU A 200 48.10 -0.16 -20.55
CA GLU A 200 49.28 0.60 -21.04
C GLU A 200 49.30 2.01 -20.46
N ALA A 201 48.15 2.68 -20.37
CA ALA A 201 48.03 3.98 -19.71
C ALA A 201 48.35 3.93 -18.19
N SER A 202 48.21 2.76 -17.57
CA SER A 202 48.30 2.59 -16.10
C SER A 202 49.55 1.83 -15.61
N LYS A 203 50.41 1.32 -16.51
CA LYS A 203 51.65 0.55 -16.22
C LYS A 203 51.48 -0.66 -15.28
N VAL A 204 50.38 -1.42 -15.40
CA VAL A 204 50.12 -2.62 -14.58
C VAL A 204 50.29 -3.89 -15.41
N ASP A 205 50.93 -4.94 -14.86
CA ASP A 205 51.15 -6.23 -15.52
C ASP A 205 49.84 -7.02 -15.70
N VAL A 206 49.38 -7.05 -16.95
CA VAL A 206 48.10 -7.64 -17.39
C VAL A 206 48.03 -9.15 -17.16
N LYS A 207 49.17 -9.87 -17.19
CA LYS A 207 49.17 -11.33 -17.01
C LYS A 207 48.78 -11.76 -15.60
N GLN A 208 49.15 -10.98 -14.58
CA GLN A 208 48.81 -11.30 -13.18
C GLN A 208 47.33 -11.07 -12.86
N VAL A 209 46.73 -10.01 -13.40
CA VAL A 209 45.33 -9.63 -13.12
C VAL A 209 44.35 -10.64 -13.72
N VAL A 210 44.58 -11.05 -14.97
CA VAL A 210 43.72 -12.03 -15.67
C VAL A 210 43.80 -13.41 -15.03
N GLN A 211 44.98 -13.82 -14.56
CA GLN A 211 45.19 -15.12 -13.91
C GLN A 211 44.54 -15.17 -12.52
N MET A 212 44.59 -14.06 -11.77
CA MET A 212 43.97 -13.95 -10.45
C MET A 212 42.43 -13.96 -10.54
N MET A 213 41.85 -13.30 -11.55
CA MET A 213 40.40 -13.28 -11.77
C MET A 213 39.83 -14.61 -12.29
N LYS A 214 40.54 -15.33 -13.18
CA LYS A 214 40.13 -16.68 -13.61
C LYS A 214 40.17 -17.67 -12.44
N ALA A 215 41.15 -17.56 -11.54
CA ALA A 215 41.22 -18.37 -10.33
C ALA A 215 40.11 -18.03 -9.31
N PHE A 216 39.71 -16.75 -9.23
CA PHE A 216 38.65 -16.27 -8.35
C PHE A 216 37.25 -16.69 -8.81
N LYS A 217 36.92 -16.53 -10.10
CA LYS A 217 35.61 -16.94 -10.67
C LYS A 217 35.36 -18.45 -10.58
N THR A 218 36.41 -19.26 -10.74
CA THR A 218 36.28 -20.73 -10.77
C THR A 218 36.14 -21.35 -9.37
N LYS A 219 36.63 -20.67 -8.31
CA LYS A 219 36.74 -21.23 -6.96
C LYS A 219 35.68 -20.71 -5.97
N VAL A 220 35.13 -19.51 -6.19
CA VAL A 220 34.06 -18.93 -5.35
C VAL A 220 32.68 -19.54 -5.66
N LYS A 221 32.47 -20.08 -6.87
CA LYS A 221 31.17 -20.62 -7.30
C LYS A 221 30.86 -22.05 -6.80
N ARG A 222 31.81 -22.75 -6.16
CA ARG A 222 31.70 -24.20 -5.89
C ARG A 222 31.63 -24.65 -4.44
N VAL A 223 31.90 -23.82 -3.41
CA VAL A 223 32.16 -24.37 -2.05
C VAL A 223 31.37 -23.72 -0.90
N THR A 224 30.97 -22.45 -0.93
CA THR A 224 30.49 -21.80 0.32
C THR A 224 28.98 -21.65 0.50
N GLU A 225 28.19 -21.75 -0.55
CA GLU A 225 26.73 -21.52 -0.47
C GLU A 225 25.95 -22.85 -0.41
N MET A 226 26.35 -23.85 -1.18
CA MET A 226 25.78 -25.20 -1.14
C MET A 226 26.02 -25.89 0.20
N GLU A 227 27.26 -25.92 0.72
CA GLU A 227 27.56 -26.63 1.97
C GLU A 227 26.91 -26.00 3.22
N LEU A 228 26.69 -24.67 3.20
CA LEU A 228 26.01 -23.97 4.29
C LEU A 228 24.48 -24.16 4.22
N LYS A 229 23.92 -24.12 3.00
CA LYS A 229 22.50 -24.43 2.76
C LYS A 229 22.19 -25.89 3.00
N GLU A 230 23.07 -26.83 2.66
CA GLU A 230 22.95 -28.26 3.01
C GLU A 230 23.00 -28.49 4.52
N ARG A 231 23.87 -27.79 5.26
CA ARG A 231 23.87 -27.88 6.73
C ARG A 231 22.60 -27.33 7.36
N ILE A 232 22.09 -26.19 6.87
CA ILE A 232 20.80 -25.64 7.32
C ILE A 232 19.65 -26.58 6.93
N ARG A 233 19.67 -27.14 5.71
CA ARG A 233 18.67 -28.12 5.26
C ARG A 233 18.66 -29.38 6.11
N ASN A 234 19.84 -29.84 6.58
CA ASN A 234 19.97 -31.03 7.43
C ASN A 234 19.61 -30.77 8.91
N ASP A 235 19.85 -29.57 9.45
CA ASP A 235 19.49 -29.21 10.84
C ASP A 235 17.99 -28.85 11.00
N TYR A 236 17.33 -28.40 9.93
CA TYR A 236 15.93 -27.94 9.92
C TYR A 236 14.99 -28.82 9.09
N HIS A 237 15.39 -30.06 8.78
CA HIS A 237 14.58 -31.04 8.03
C HIS A 237 13.35 -31.55 8.79
N ILE A 238 13.23 -31.18 10.07
CA ILE A 238 12.09 -31.50 10.92
C ILE A 238 11.47 -30.16 11.32
N PRO A 239 10.17 -29.92 11.04
CA PRO A 239 9.51 -28.72 11.51
C PRO A 239 9.62 -28.62 13.02
N TYR A 240 9.85 -27.40 13.49
CA TYR A 240 9.93 -27.15 14.91
C TYR A 240 8.55 -27.36 15.54
N ARG A 241 8.35 -28.51 16.19
CA ARG A 241 7.24 -28.67 17.14
C ARG A 241 7.56 -27.87 18.38
N LEU A 242 6.68 -26.92 18.70
CA LEU A 242 6.77 -26.13 19.91
C LEU A 242 6.76 -27.06 21.12
N ARG A 243 7.87 -27.09 21.86
CA ARG A 243 7.94 -27.84 23.14
C ARG A 243 7.21 -27.14 24.28
N PHE A 244 6.85 -25.87 24.09
CA PHE A 244 6.14 -25.07 25.09
C PHE A 244 4.66 -24.98 24.71
N SER A 245 3.87 -25.85 25.33
CA SER A 245 2.41 -25.77 25.37
C SER A 245 1.99 -25.40 26.79
N ASN A 246 1.05 -24.46 26.93
CA ASN A 246 0.43 -24.15 28.21
C ASN A 246 -1.09 -24.25 28.05
N PRO A 247 -1.66 -25.46 28.14
CA PRO A 247 -3.09 -25.69 27.98
C PRO A 247 -3.90 -24.80 28.91
N GLN A 248 -4.71 -23.93 28.33
CA GLN A 248 -5.67 -23.12 29.05
C GLN A 248 -7.08 -23.55 28.63
N SER A 249 -7.90 -23.90 29.62
CA SER A 249 -9.31 -24.21 29.39
C SER A 249 -10.13 -22.92 29.38
N PHE A 250 -11.05 -22.83 28.43
CA PHE A 250 -12.03 -21.76 28.31
C PHE A 250 -13.42 -22.36 28.41
N THR A 251 -14.33 -21.66 29.09
CA THR A 251 -15.74 -22.08 29.22
C THR A 251 -16.64 -20.91 28.85
N PHE A 252 -17.54 -21.14 27.89
CA PHE A 252 -18.50 -20.15 27.42
C PHE A 252 -19.77 -20.86 26.92
N HIS A 253 -20.98 -20.35 27.27
CA HIS A 253 -22.27 -21.02 27.03
C HIS A 253 -22.26 -22.53 27.33
N ASP A 254 -21.73 -22.92 28.49
CA ASP A 254 -21.58 -24.32 28.95
C ASP A 254 -20.72 -25.22 28.04
N ALA A 255 -20.06 -24.67 27.02
CA ALA A 255 -19.07 -25.37 26.22
C ALA A 255 -17.66 -25.08 26.72
N THR A 256 -16.90 -26.14 26.98
CA THR A 256 -15.49 -26.05 27.40
C THR A 256 -14.57 -26.53 26.28
N TRP A 257 -13.48 -25.80 26.03
CA TRP A 257 -12.41 -26.21 25.12
C TRP A 257 -11.04 -25.83 25.68
N GLU A 258 -10.00 -26.47 25.18
CA GLU A 258 -8.62 -26.18 25.55
C GLU A 258 -7.88 -25.54 24.39
N ASP A 259 -7.12 -24.49 24.70
CA ASP A 259 -6.19 -23.85 23.78
C ASP A 259 -4.77 -23.96 24.36
N PRO A 260 -3.91 -24.84 23.80
CA PRO A 260 -2.53 -25.02 24.24
C PRO A 260 -1.58 -23.87 23.87
N TYR A 261 -2.00 -22.96 22.98
CA TYR A 261 -1.21 -21.84 22.49
C TYR A 261 -1.79 -20.48 22.90
N SER A 262 -2.75 -20.43 23.81
CA SER A 262 -3.36 -19.18 24.31
C SER A 262 -2.33 -18.19 24.87
N TRP A 263 -1.18 -18.69 25.32
CA TRP A 263 -0.07 -17.87 25.81
C TRP A 263 0.47 -16.92 24.73
N MET A 264 0.39 -17.27 23.43
CA MET A 264 0.84 -16.40 22.32
C MET A 264 0.03 -15.11 22.20
N SER A 265 -1.18 -15.10 22.77
CA SER A 265 -2.08 -13.95 22.80
C SER A 265 -1.86 -13.01 24.00
N LYS A 266 -0.96 -13.35 24.93
CA LYS A 266 -0.72 -12.56 26.16
C LYS A 266 0.34 -11.46 25.92
N LEU A 267 -0.03 -10.42 25.18
CA LEU A 267 0.90 -9.36 24.74
C LEU A 267 1.56 -8.57 25.89
N GLU A 268 0.89 -8.48 27.03
CA GLU A 268 1.42 -7.79 28.22
C GLU A 268 2.38 -8.66 29.06
N ASP A 269 2.38 -9.98 28.85
CA ASP A 269 3.23 -10.91 29.57
C ASP A 269 4.63 -10.98 28.94
N LYS A 270 5.62 -10.45 29.66
CA LYS A 270 7.03 -10.40 29.21
C LYS A 270 7.63 -11.78 28.95
N VAL A 271 7.18 -12.83 29.64
CA VAL A 271 7.68 -14.20 29.43
C VAL A 271 7.06 -14.77 28.16
N ALA A 272 5.74 -14.60 27.99
CA ALA A 272 5.06 -15.00 26.77
C ALA A 272 5.65 -14.31 25.53
N MET A 273 5.89 -13.00 25.59
CA MET A 273 6.48 -12.26 24.48
C MET A 273 7.91 -12.70 24.15
N ARG A 274 8.73 -13.07 25.16
CA ARG A 274 10.06 -13.65 24.89
C ARG A 274 9.97 -15.01 24.18
N HIS A 275 9.02 -15.85 24.57
CA HIS A 275 8.79 -17.11 23.87
C HIS A 275 8.25 -16.89 22.45
N MET A 276 7.40 -15.86 22.28
CA MET A 276 6.89 -15.44 20.99
C MET A 276 8.03 -14.99 20.08
N ASP A 277 8.94 -14.13 20.55
CA ASP A 277 10.11 -13.67 19.79
C ASP A 277 10.99 -14.84 19.31
N ILE A 278 11.24 -15.82 20.20
CA ILE A 278 12.01 -17.03 19.85
C ILE A 278 11.26 -17.85 18.81
N TYR A 279 9.96 -18.03 18.99
CA TYR A 279 9.13 -18.77 18.05
C TYR A 279 9.13 -18.10 16.67
N MET A 280 9.03 -16.78 16.61
CA MET A 280 9.08 -16.03 15.35
C MET A 280 10.43 -16.11 14.64
N GLU A 281 11.53 -16.02 15.39
CA GLU A 281 12.87 -16.23 14.80
C GLU A 281 13.03 -17.66 14.24
N GLN A 282 12.38 -18.64 14.86
CA GLN A 282 12.38 -20.03 14.38
C GLN A 282 11.52 -20.21 13.13
N GLU A 283 10.34 -19.61 13.09
CA GLU A 283 9.46 -19.63 11.93
C GLU A 283 10.09 -18.96 10.71
N GLU A 284 10.76 -17.82 10.90
CA GLU A 284 11.51 -17.15 9.82
C GLU A 284 12.60 -18.09 9.26
N LYS A 285 13.42 -18.70 10.12
CA LYS A 285 14.47 -19.64 9.71
C LYS A 285 13.92 -20.89 9.03
N TYR A 286 12.80 -21.42 9.52
CA TYR A 286 12.19 -22.61 8.94
C TYR A 286 11.65 -22.31 7.54
N THR A 287 10.95 -21.19 7.37
CA THR A 287 10.48 -20.72 6.06
C THR A 287 11.64 -20.48 5.10
N GLU A 288 12.72 -19.81 5.54
CA GLU A 288 13.94 -19.63 4.75
C GLU A 288 14.56 -20.97 4.32
N ALA A 289 14.66 -21.94 5.24
CA ALA A 289 15.25 -23.25 4.97
C ALA A 289 14.42 -24.06 3.97
N VAL A 290 13.09 -24.08 4.13
CA VAL A 290 12.17 -24.78 3.23
C VAL A 290 12.18 -24.15 1.84
N LEU A 291 12.32 -22.83 1.73
CA LEU A 291 12.29 -22.12 0.45
C LEU A 291 13.67 -21.83 -0.16
N ALA A 292 14.77 -22.27 0.46
CA ALA A 292 16.14 -21.95 0.03
C ALA A 292 16.50 -22.41 -1.39
N ASP A 293 15.83 -23.44 -1.91
CA ASP A 293 15.98 -23.92 -3.30
C ASP A 293 15.17 -23.09 -4.31
N THR A 294 14.24 -22.26 -3.83
CA THR A 294 13.44 -21.36 -4.68
C THR A 294 14.06 -19.98 -4.90
N ASP A 295 15.19 -19.65 -4.27
CA ASP A 295 15.85 -18.32 -4.40
C ASP A 295 16.02 -17.87 -5.85
N ARG A 296 16.39 -18.81 -6.74
CA ARG A 296 16.59 -18.52 -8.15
C ARG A 296 15.27 -18.15 -8.84
N ILE A 297 14.19 -18.88 -8.57
CA ILE A 297 12.88 -18.59 -9.17
C ILE A 297 12.26 -17.34 -8.54
N GLN A 298 12.41 -17.13 -7.22
CA GLN A 298 12.00 -15.89 -6.55
C GLN A 298 12.67 -14.66 -7.17
N THR A 299 13.99 -14.70 -7.38
CA THR A 299 14.72 -13.58 -8.01
C THR A 299 14.23 -13.34 -9.44
N LYS A 300 14.02 -14.42 -10.22
CA LYS A 300 13.51 -14.32 -11.60
C LYS A 300 12.11 -13.71 -11.63
N LEU A 301 11.20 -14.21 -10.78
CA LEU A 301 9.83 -13.71 -10.65
C LEU A 301 9.83 -12.25 -10.22
N GLN A 302 10.65 -11.88 -9.23
CA GLN A 302 10.76 -10.50 -8.78
C GLN A 302 11.22 -9.59 -9.94
N SER A 303 12.21 -10.01 -10.74
CA SER A 303 12.63 -9.25 -11.93
C SER A 303 11.52 -9.14 -12.98
N GLU A 304 10.80 -10.24 -13.26
CA GLU A 304 9.65 -10.24 -14.18
C GLU A 304 8.54 -9.29 -13.71
N MET A 305 8.25 -9.26 -12.41
CA MET A 305 7.24 -8.40 -11.82
C MET A 305 7.70 -6.95 -11.78
N ALA A 306 8.95 -6.69 -11.37
CA ALA A 306 9.52 -5.36 -11.30
C ALA A 306 9.60 -4.69 -12.68
N SER A 307 9.92 -5.42 -13.75
CA SER A 307 9.89 -4.87 -15.12
C SER A 307 8.48 -4.52 -15.59
N ARG A 308 7.45 -5.10 -14.96
CA ARG A 308 6.03 -4.80 -15.20
C ARG A 308 5.49 -3.78 -14.21
N LEU A 309 6.26 -3.30 -13.25
CA LEU A 309 5.81 -2.21 -12.39
C LEU A 309 6.01 -0.90 -13.13
N SER A 310 4.90 -0.24 -13.48
CA SER A 310 4.97 1.18 -13.83
C SER A 310 5.31 1.98 -12.58
N PHE A 311 6.38 2.77 -12.61
CA PHE A 311 6.51 3.89 -11.68
C PHE A 311 5.59 4.99 -12.19
N GLU A 312 4.38 5.04 -11.63
CA GLU A 312 3.46 6.13 -11.90
C GLU A 312 3.94 7.36 -11.14
N LEU A 313 4.83 8.12 -11.78
CA LEU A 313 5.36 9.37 -11.23
C LEU A 313 4.29 10.46 -11.16
N SER A 314 3.10 10.26 -11.73
CA SER A 314 2.00 11.21 -11.71
C SER A 314 0.65 10.51 -11.79
N THR A 315 -0.36 11.11 -11.16
CA THR A 315 -1.77 10.70 -11.31
C THR A 315 -2.33 11.17 -12.67
N PRO A 316 -3.40 10.54 -13.18
CA PRO A 316 -4.17 11.05 -14.32
C PRO A 316 -4.60 12.50 -14.08
N PRO A 317 -4.31 13.46 -14.99
CA PRO A 317 -4.70 14.84 -14.81
C PRO A 317 -6.21 14.99 -14.92
N LEU A 318 -6.82 15.57 -13.90
CA LEU A 318 -8.24 15.86 -13.85
C LEU A 318 -8.51 17.24 -14.42
N ARG A 319 -9.36 17.32 -15.44
CA ARG A 319 -9.81 18.59 -15.99
C ARG A 319 -10.94 19.18 -15.15
N TRP A 320 -10.79 20.44 -14.75
CA TRP A 320 -11.88 21.23 -14.17
C TRP A 320 -11.74 22.68 -14.62
N GLY A 321 -12.72 23.16 -15.39
CA GLY A 321 -12.67 24.48 -16.01
C GLY A 321 -11.46 24.60 -16.95
N PRO A 322 -10.64 25.66 -16.82
CA PRO A 322 -9.46 25.86 -17.66
C PRO A 322 -8.21 25.09 -17.17
N TRP A 323 -8.31 24.34 -16.07
CA TRP A 323 -7.17 23.73 -15.39
C TRP A 323 -7.15 22.21 -15.50
N LEU A 324 -5.94 21.64 -15.49
CA LEU A 324 -5.66 20.22 -15.28
C LEU A 324 -4.94 20.06 -13.93
N TYR A 325 -5.55 19.33 -12.98
CA TYR A 325 -5.01 19.05 -11.64
C TYR A 325 -4.44 17.62 -11.56
N TYR A 326 -3.29 17.44 -10.92
CA TYR A 326 -2.66 16.12 -10.75
C TYR A 326 -1.65 16.15 -9.61
N ARG A 327 -1.31 14.98 -9.08
CA ARG A 327 -0.18 14.81 -8.15
C ARG A 327 0.97 14.18 -8.89
N ARG A 328 2.20 14.59 -8.59
CA ARG A 328 3.41 13.93 -9.10
C ARG A 328 4.47 13.75 -8.03
N VAL A 329 5.23 12.66 -8.13
CA VAL A 329 6.37 12.38 -7.24
C VAL A 329 7.65 12.90 -7.89
N GLU A 330 8.43 13.65 -7.13
CA GLU A 330 9.75 14.13 -7.55
C GLU A 330 10.81 13.06 -7.26
N GLU A 331 11.79 12.94 -8.14
CA GLU A 331 12.88 11.97 -7.96
C GLU A 331 13.61 12.21 -6.63
N GLY A 332 13.80 11.14 -5.86
CA GLY A 332 14.43 11.19 -4.53
C GLY A 332 13.59 11.85 -3.43
N LYS A 333 12.34 12.25 -3.70
CA LYS A 333 11.40 12.75 -2.69
C LYS A 333 10.48 11.64 -2.20
N GLN A 334 10.08 11.73 -0.93
CA GLN A 334 9.24 10.72 -0.28
C GLN A 334 7.76 10.96 -0.57
N TYR A 335 7.33 12.22 -0.63
CA TYR A 335 5.92 12.57 -0.82
C TYR A 335 5.69 13.26 -2.17
N PRO A 336 4.47 13.15 -2.74
CA PRO A 336 4.14 13.83 -4.00
C PRO A 336 4.06 15.35 -3.83
N VAL A 337 3.79 16.03 -4.94
CA VAL A 337 3.43 17.45 -5.01
C VAL A 337 2.11 17.54 -5.79
N LEU A 338 1.12 18.24 -5.23
CA LEU A 338 -0.12 18.59 -5.94
C LEU A 338 0.16 19.77 -6.87
N CYS A 339 -0.18 19.61 -8.15
CA CYS A 339 0.10 20.55 -9.21
C CYS A 339 -1.16 20.85 -10.04
N ARG A 340 -1.13 21.99 -10.75
CA ARG A 340 -2.03 22.25 -11.86
C ARG A 340 -1.34 22.94 -13.03
N ARG A 341 -2.00 22.94 -14.19
CA ARG A 341 -1.59 23.70 -15.38
C ARG A 341 -2.80 24.08 -16.22
N LEU A 342 -2.66 25.06 -17.11
CA LEU A 342 -3.71 25.42 -18.05
C LEU A 342 -3.92 24.30 -19.08
N ALA A 343 -5.17 23.91 -19.31
CA ALA A 343 -5.53 22.87 -20.27
C ALA A 343 -5.17 23.29 -21.72
N SER A 344 -5.23 24.58 -22.04
CA SER A 344 -4.85 25.10 -23.36
C SER A 344 -3.36 24.96 -23.67
N LEU A 345 -2.51 24.88 -22.64
CA LEU A 345 -1.06 24.69 -22.77
C LEU A 345 -0.67 23.22 -22.60
N HIS A 346 -1.64 22.31 -22.58
CA HIS A 346 -1.38 20.90 -22.34
C HIS A 346 -0.55 20.27 -23.44
N GLU A 347 -0.82 20.60 -24.71
CA GLU A 347 -0.08 20.08 -25.86
C GLU A 347 1.39 20.52 -25.85
N GLU A 348 1.68 21.73 -25.35
CA GLU A 348 3.05 22.24 -25.18
C GLU A 348 3.86 21.46 -24.13
N PHE A 349 3.22 20.65 -23.28
CA PHE A 349 3.89 19.89 -22.22
C PHE A 349 4.22 18.45 -22.63
N ILE A 350 3.62 17.90 -23.69
CA ILE A 350 3.78 16.49 -24.07
C ILE A 350 5.18 16.30 -24.68
N SER A 351 6.19 16.04 -23.84
CA SER A 351 7.51 15.66 -24.32
C SER A 351 7.51 14.18 -24.71
N HIS A 352 7.67 13.90 -26.01
CA HIS A 352 7.84 12.55 -26.53
C HIS A 352 9.21 11.91 -26.22
N LYS A 353 10.13 12.63 -25.54
CA LYS A 353 11.54 12.23 -25.43
C LYS A 353 12.03 11.81 -24.05
N SER A 354 11.27 11.96 -22.97
CA SER A 354 11.57 11.33 -21.66
C SER A 354 10.49 11.67 -20.62
N PRO A 355 10.11 10.75 -19.71
CA PRO A 355 9.13 11.00 -18.65
C PRO A 355 9.73 11.72 -17.43
N ALA A 356 10.78 12.53 -17.61
CA ALA A 356 11.41 13.25 -16.51
C ALA A 356 10.57 14.48 -16.13
N ALA A 357 9.67 14.28 -15.17
CA ALA A 357 9.19 15.27 -14.21
C ALA A 357 8.84 16.66 -14.78
N GLY A 358 7.74 16.77 -15.52
CA GLY A 358 6.93 17.99 -15.61
C GLY A 358 7.60 19.32 -15.96
N PHE A 359 8.81 19.27 -16.53
CA PHE A 359 9.57 20.43 -16.96
C PHE A 359 9.89 20.27 -18.44
N ASP A 360 9.40 21.20 -19.25
CA ASP A 360 9.99 21.41 -20.57
C ASP A 360 11.35 22.11 -20.38
N TYR A 361 12.40 21.30 -20.20
CA TYR A 361 13.79 21.76 -20.13
C TYR A 361 14.24 22.45 -21.41
N THR A 362 13.51 22.29 -22.51
CA THR A 362 13.82 22.83 -23.84
C THR A 362 13.33 24.27 -24.01
N SER A 363 12.16 24.64 -23.44
CA SER A 363 11.60 25.98 -23.60
C SER A 363 11.79 26.91 -22.41
N GLY A 364 12.13 26.39 -21.22
CA GLY A 364 12.28 27.19 -20.00
C GLY A 364 10.97 27.84 -19.50
N LYS A 365 9.81 27.49 -20.09
CA LYS A 365 8.50 27.98 -19.64
C LYS A 365 7.97 27.15 -18.47
N ARG A 366 7.63 27.83 -17.38
CA ARG A 366 6.98 27.21 -16.22
C ARG A 366 5.47 27.11 -16.48
N ILE A 367 5.05 26.08 -17.22
CA ILE A 367 3.63 25.81 -17.54
C ILE A 367 2.88 25.23 -16.33
N GLU A 368 3.60 24.54 -15.43
CA GLU A 368 3.06 23.93 -14.23
C GLU A 368 3.14 24.86 -13.01
N GLN A 369 2.06 24.89 -12.23
CA GLN A 369 1.97 25.51 -10.93
C GLN A 369 1.89 24.46 -9.81
N LYS A 370 2.84 24.50 -8.87
CA LYS A 370 2.78 23.71 -7.63
C LYS A 370 1.76 24.34 -6.67
N LEU A 371 0.81 23.55 -6.17
CA LEU A 371 -0.23 23.98 -5.24
C LEU A 371 0.09 23.57 -3.80
N LEU A 372 0.49 22.31 -3.59
CA LEU A 372 0.83 21.78 -2.27
C LEU A 372 2.04 20.85 -2.38
N ASP A 373 3.11 21.17 -1.64
CA ASP A 373 4.30 20.32 -1.53
C ASP A 373 4.24 19.55 -0.22
N TYR A 374 3.88 18.26 -0.29
CA TYR A 374 3.71 17.42 0.89
C TYR A 374 5.04 17.17 1.61
N ASN A 375 6.18 17.34 0.95
CA ASN A 375 7.48 17.25 1.62
C ASN A 375 7.69 18.45 2.56
N GLN A 376 7.25 19.64 2.16
CA GLN A 376 7.29 20.83 3.03
C GLN A 376 6.24 20.75 4.14
N GLU A 377 5.05 20.20 3.85
CA GLU A 377 4.04 19.97 4.90
C GLU A 377 4.54 18.92 5.91
N ALA A 378 5.23 17.86 5.47
CA ALA A 378 5.83 16.90 6.39
C ALA A 378 6.75 17.58 7.40
N GLU A 379 7.59 18.53 6.96
CA GLU A 379 8.44 19.31 7.87
C GLU A 379 7.62 20.18 8.86
N ARG A 380 6.49 20.74 8.42
CA ARG A 380 5.59 21.55 9.26
C ARG A 380 4.81 20.72 10.30
N PHE A 381 4.57 19.44 10.03
CA PHE A 381 3.71 18.54 10.83
C PHE A 381 4.45 17.35 11.47
N GLY A 382 5.75 17.51 11.79
CA GLY A 382 6.49 16.54 12.61
C GLY A 382 7.17 15.40 11.83
N GLY A 383 7.54 15.65 10.57
CA GLY A 383 8.27 14.72 9.69
C GLY A 383 7.37 13.77 8.90
N TYR A 384 6.06 13.96 8.92
CA TYR A 384 5.08 13.10 8.28
C TYR A 384 3.99 13.94 7.62
N ALA A 385 3.64 13.62 6.37
CA ALA A 385 2.56 14.30 5.66
C ALA A 385 1.43 13.31 5.37
N TYR A 386 0.28 13.57 5.97
CA TYR A 386 -0.94 12.81 5.71
C TYR A 386 -2.12 13.75 5.60
N GLU A 387 -2.66 13.82 4.38
CA GLU A 387 -3.85 14.60 4.06
C GLU A 387 -5.07 13.68 4.02
N GLU A 388 -6.10 14.02 4.79
CA GLU A 388 -7.37 13.30 4.75
C GLU A 388 -8.28 13.82 3.64
N MET A 389 -8.30 15.13 3.40
CA MET A 389 -9.08 15.71 2.31
C MET A 389 -8.46 16.99 1.73
N SER A 390 -8.82 17.27 0.48
CA SER A 390 -8.53 18.53 -0.21
C SER A 390 -9.62 18.91 -1.19
N GLU A 391 -10.00 20.19 -1.23
CA GLU A 391 -10.96 20.75 -2.18
C GLU A 391 -10.46 22.08 -2.78
N ILE A 392 -10.54 22.19 -4.11
CA ILE A 392 -10.28 23.44 -4.83
C ILE A 392 -11.57 24.27 -4.87
N SER A 393 -11.46 25.58 -4.65
CA SER A 393 -12.62 26.48 -4.74
C SER A 393 -13.20 26.51 -6.18
N PRO A 394 -14.52 26.72 -6.35
CA PRO A 394 -15.16 26.77 -7.68
C PRO A 394 -14.58 27.84 -8.62
N ASP A 395 -14.01 28.90 -8.07
CA ASP A 395 -13.33 29.97 -8.82
C ASP A 395 -11.83 29.70 -9.05
N HIS A 396 -11.34 28.53 -8.62
CA HIS A 396 -9.96 28.06 -8.72
C HIS A 396 -8.92 28.97 -8.05
N LYS A 397 -9.31 29.78 -7.06
CA LYS A 397 -8.37 30.68 -6.36
C LYS A 397 -7.84 30.13 -5.05
N PHE A 398 -8.53 29.17 -4.43
CA PHE A 398 -8.16 28.64 -3.13
C PHE A 398 -8.12 27.12 -3.14
N LEU A 399 -7.26 26.56 -2.29
CA LEU A 399 -7.22 25.14 -1.94
C LEU A 399 -7.44 25.04 -0.43
N ALA A 400 -8.52 24.39 -0.02
CA ALA A 400 -8.74 23.99 1.37
C ALA A 400 -8.29 22.54 1.53
N TYR A 401 -7.53 22.23 2.58
CA TYR A 401 -7.03 20.88 2.84
C TYR A 401 -6.86 20.64 4.34
N THR A 402 -6.94 19.38 4.75
CA THR A 402 -6.64 18.98 6.13
C THR A 402 -5.34 18.21 6.19
N MET A 403 -4.52 18.47 7.22
CA MET A 403 -3.23 17.78 7.41
C MET A 403 -3.16 17.21 8.82
N TYR A 404 -2.70 15.96 8.93
CA TYR A 404 -2.57 15.28 10.22
C TYR A 404 -1.45 15.91 11.05
N ASP A 405 -1.80 16.37 12.24
CA ASP A 405 -0.86 16.85 13.23
C ASP A 405 -0.46 15.71 14.17
N LYS A 406 0.74 15.17 13.94
CA LYS A 406 1.27 14.04 14.69
C LYS A 406 1.41 14.31 16.18
N ASP A 407 1.74 15.55 16.56
CA ASP A 407 1.99 15.90 17.95
C ASP A 407 0.67 15.99 18.75
N ASN A 408 -0.43 16.26 18.05
CA ASN A 408 -1.74 16.49 18.68
C ASN A 408 -2.82 15.44 18.33
N ASP A 409 -2.54 14.49 17.41
CA ASP A 409 -3.42 13.39 16.99
C ASP A 409 -4.80 13.85 16.45
N TYR A 410 -4.79 14.86 15.59
CA TYR A 410 -5.96 15.30 14.83
C TYR A 410 -5.60 15.99 13.51
N PHE A 411 -6.58 16.23 12.65
CA PHE A 411 -6.42 16.95 11.39
C PHE A 411 -6.63 18.45 11.55
N LYS A 412 -5.68 19.25 11.04
CA LYS A 412 -5.73 20.71 10.99
C LYS A 412 -6.17 21.21 9.64
N LEU A 413 -7.15 22.11 9.61
CA LEU A 413 -7.59 22.81 8.41
C LEU A 413 -6.62 23.91 8.02
N CYS A 414 -6.19 23.87 6.76
CA CYS A 414 -5.40 24.89 6.11
C CYS A 414 -6.10 25.36 4.83
N VAL A 415 -6.05 26.66 4.56
CA VAL A 415 -6.49 27.21 3.27
C VAL A 415 -5.33 27.94 2.62
N ARG A 416 -5.06 27.66 1.35
CA ARG A 416 -3.99 28.27 0.57
C ARG A 416 -4.56 29.05 -0.60
N ASN A 417 -4.11 30.29 -0.75
CA ASN A 417 -4.38 31.09 -1.94
C ASN A 417 -3.49 30.60 -3.08
N LEU A 418 -4.11 30.11 -4.15
CA LEU A 418 -3.43 29.54 -5.30
C LEU A 418 -2.79 30.59 -6.20
N ASN A 419 -3.14 31.87 -6.11
CA ASN A 419 -2.49 32.91 -6.90
C ASN A 419 -1.17 33.37 -6.25
N SER A 420 -1.16 33.56 -4.93
CA SER A 420 0.04 33.98 -4.19
C SER A 420 0.88 32.83 -3.66
N GLY A 421 0.31 31.63 -3.52
CA GLY A 421 0.93 30.47 -2.86
C GLY A 421 0.93 30.54 -1.32
N ALA A 422 0.43 31.64 -0.75
CA ALA A 422 0.42 31.88 0.69
C ALA A 422 -0.76 31.20 1.39
N LEU A 423 -0.57 30.82 2.66
CA LEU A 423 -1.64 30.36 3.53
C LEU A 423 -2.52 31.53 3.97
N CYS A 424 -3.83 31.33 3.95
CA CYS A 424 -4.80 32.25 4.50
C CYS A 424 -4.78 32.17 6.03
N SER A 425 -5.00 33.31 6.70
CA SER A 425 -5.09 33.36 8.17
C SER A 425 -6.39 32.76 8.72
N LYS A 426 -7.49 32.86 7.96
CA LYS A 426 -8.78 32.23 8.22
C LYS A 426 -9.40 31.69 6.92
N PRO A 427 -10.15 30.57 6.97
CA PRO A 427 -10.40 29.73 8.15
C PRO A 427 -9.18 28.94 8.61
N HIS A 428 -9.11 28.74 9.92
CA HIS A 428 -8.15 27.85 10.57
C HIS A 428 -8.86 27.17 11.73
N ALA A 429 -8.89 25.84 11.71
CA ALA A 429 -9.57 25.05 12.73
C ALA A 429 -8.87 23.71 12.93
N ASP A 430 -8.91 23.24 14.16
CA ASP A 430 -8.42 21.92 14.55
C ASP A 430 -9.55 20.89 14.48
N ARG A 431 -9.18 19.62 14.34
CA ARG A 431 -10.09 18.47 14.35
C ARG A 431 -11.18 18.53 13.28
N VAL A 432 -10.79 19.02 12.09
CA VAL A 432 -11.70 19.12 10.95
C VAL A 432 -11.75 17.78 10.23
N SER A 433 -12.97 17.29 10.00
CA SER A 433 -13.27 15.97 9.40
C SER A 433 -14.03 16.07 8.07
N ASN A 434 -14.48 17.26 7.67
CA ASN A 434 -15.12 17.50 6.38
C ASN A 434 -15.11 18.99 6.02
N ILE A 435 -15.13 19.35 4.73
CA ILE A 435 -15.14 20.71 4.19
C ILE A 435 -16.08 20.81 2.98
N ALA A 436 -16.68 21.99 2.76
CA ALA A 436 -17.42 22.29 1.53
C ALA A 436 -17.39 23.79 1.21
N TRP A 437 -17.18 24.14 -0.07
CA TRP A 437 -17.20 25.53 -0.53
C TRP A 437 -18.62 26.10 -0.68
N ALA A 438 -18.79 27.37 -0.29
CA ALA A 438 -20.00 28.17 -0.48
C ALA A 438 -19.66 29.59 -0.98
N LYS A 439 -20.69 30.40 -1.27
CA LYS A 439 -20.57 31.76 -1.82
C LYS A 439 -19.58 31.83 -2.99
N ASN A 440 -19.66 30.88 -3.93
CA ASN A 440 -18.78 30.77 -5.09
C ASN A 440 -17.28 30.76 -4.73
N GLY A 441 -16.90 30.12 -3.62
CA GLY A 441 -15.50 30.02 -3.16
C GLY A 441 -15.08 31.12 -2.18
N GLN A 442 -15.98 32.00 -1.76
CA GLN A 442 -15.68 33.07 -0.79
C GLN A 442 -15.93 32.66 0.67
N ALA A 443 -16.67 31.58 0.89
CA ALA A 443 -16.92 31.02 2.21
C ALA A 443 -16.64 29.51 2.21
N LEU A 444 -16.18 29.00 3.35
CA LEU A 444 -15.92 27.59 3.56
C LEU A 444 -16.73 27.11 4.77
N LEU A 445 -17.51 26.05 4.56
CA LEU A 445 -18.13 25.30 5.64
C LEU A 445 -17.20 24.14 6.01
N TYR A 446 -17.10 23.84 7.30
CA TYR A 446 -16.28 22.72 7.77
C TYR A 446 -16.88 22.06 9.01
N VAL A 447 -16.61 20.75 9.16
CA VAL A 447 -17.14 19.93 10.24
C VAL A 447 -16.04 19.61 11.25
N VAL A 448 -16.28 19.95 12.52
CA VAL A 448 -15.37 19.72 13.63
C VAL A 448 -15.83 18.54 14.47
N THR A 449 -14.87 17.70 14.89
CA THR A 449 -15.14 16.54 15.75
C THR A 449 -15.14 16.87 17.24
N ASP A 450 -15.89 16.12 18.04
CA ASP A 450 -15.75 16.14 19.50
C ASP A 450 -14.51 15.38 20.00
N GLN A 451 -14.31 15.32 21.32
CA GLN A 451 -13.19 14.63 21.97
C GLN A 451 -13.01 13.16 21.56
N LYS A 452 -14.07 12.47 21.15
CA LYS A 452 -14.06 11.07 20.72
C LYS A 452 -13.87 10.94 19.20
N LYS A 453 -13.44 12.00 18.51
CA LYS A 453 -13.27 12.06 17.04
C LYS A 453 -14.59 11.90 16.27
N ARG A 454 -15.76 12.12 16.91
CA ARG A 454 -17.08 12.10 16.25
C ARG A 454 -17.39 13.46 15.59
N PRO A 455 -17.67 13.52 14.28
CA PRO A 455 -18.10 14.74 13.59
C PRO A 455 -19.46 15.24 14.11
N CYS A 456 -19.52 16.47 14.65
CA CYS A 456 -20.73 16.95 15.34
C CYS A 456 -21.05 18.45 15.18
N ARG A 457 -20.09 19.30 14.78
CA ARG A 457 -20.31 20.75 14.65
C ARG A 457 -19.99 21.24 13.25
N ILE A 458 -20.88 22.03 12.68
CA ILE A 458 -20.68 22.68 11.37
C ILE A 458 -20.43 24.17 11.59
N TYR A 459 -19.29 24.65 11.12
CA TYR A 459 -18.95 26.06 11.11
C TYR A 459 -18.94 26.61 9.69
N CYS A 460 -19.14 27.90 9.55
CA CYS A 460 -18.96 28.64 8.30
C CYS A 460 -18.04 29.83 8.54
N SER A 461 -17.01 29.94 7.70
CA SER A 461 -16.03 31.02 7.74
C SER A 461 -15.92 31.68 6.38
N THR A 462 -15.71 33.00 6.38
CA THR A 462 -15.44 33.77 5.15
C THR A 462 -13.94 33.89 4.97
N ILE A 463 -13.45 33.61 3.75
CA ILE A 463 -12.00 33.59 3.47
C ILE A 463 -11.38 34.97 3.77
N GLY A 464 -10.38 34.99 4.65
CA GLY A 464 -9.65 36.20 5.01
C GLY A 464 -10.43 37.19 5.90
N SER A 465 -11.62 36.84 6.40
CA SER A 465 -12.32 37.67 7.39
C SER A 465 -11.57 37.68 8.72
N THR A 466 -11.74 38.75 9.51
CA THR A 466 -11.29 38.82 10.90
C THR A 466 -12.34 38.33 11.89
N ASP A 467 -13.60 38.27 11.46
CA ASP A 467 -14.74 37.89 12.29
C ASP A 467 -14.63 36.45 12.80
N GLU A 468 -15.29 36.14 13.91
CA GLU A 468 -15.37 34.77 14.43
C GLU A 468 -16.16 33.86 13.49
N ASP A 469 -15.73 32.60 13.41
CA ASP A 469 -16.38 31.60 12.57
C ASP A 469 -17.75 31.26 13.16
N VAL A 470 -18.78 31.23 12.31
CA VAL A 470 -20.17 31.11 12.76
C VAL A 470 -20.54 29.63 12.87
N LEU A 471 -21.01 29.19 14.04
CA LEU A 471 -21.59 27.87 14.23
C LEU A 471 -22.96 27.81 13.55
N LEU A 472 -23.12 26.95 12.53
CA LEU A 472 -24.38 26.75 11.81
C LEU A 472 -25.24 25.64 12.44
N HIS A 473 -24.61 24.58 12.93
CA HIS A 473 -25.30 23.42 13.49
C HIS A 473 -24.40 22.67 14.48
N GLU A 474 -24.99 22.16 15.55
CA GLU A 474 -24.34 21.29 16.53
C GLU A 474 -25.26 20.12 16.87
N GLU A 475 -24.70 18.91 16.80
CA GLU A 475 -25.38 17.67 17.17
C GLU A 475 -24.86 17.16 18.53
N PHE A 476 -25.79 17.11 19.49
CA PHE A 476 -25.52 16.76 20.89
C PHE A 476 -25.61 15.26 21.16
N GLU A 477 -26.35 14.51 20.34
CA GLU A 477 -26.51 13.06 20.52
C GLU A 477 -25.22 12.31 20.15
N GLY A 478 -24.66 11.58 21.11
CA GLY A 478 -23.33 10.97 20.98
C GLY A 478 -23.21 9.83 19.94
N ASN A 479 -24.32 9.34 19.40
CA ASN A 479 -24.38 8.30 18.37
C ASN A 479 -24.75 8.85 16.97
N VAL A 480 -24.99 10.16 16.86
CA VAL A 480 -25.33 10.81 15.59
C VAL A 480 -24.08 11.47 15.00
N HIS A 481 -23.87 11.26 13.71
CA HIS A 481 -22.72 11.77 12.96
C HIS A 481 -23.20 12.78 11.93
N VAL A 482 -22.39 13.81 11.68
CA VAL A 482 -22.70 14.90 10.74
C VAL A 482 -21.66 14.95 9.63
N ASN A 483 -22.12 15.05 8.38
CA ASN A 483 -21.27 15.17 7.20
C ASN A 483 -21.83 16.26 6.29
N ILE A 484 -20.97 16.97 5.55
CA ILE A 484 -21.38 17.97 4.56
C ILE A 484 -20.83 17.64 3.17
N ARG A 485 -21.56 18.05 2.13
CA ARG A 485 -21.14 17.94 0.74
C ARG A 485 -21.82 19.02 -0.09
N HIS A 486 -21.19 19.54 -1.13
CA HIS A 486 -21.83 20.46 -2.07
C HIS A 486 -22.53 19.70 -3.20
N THR A 487 -23.64 20.22 -3.71
CA THR A 487 -24.20 19.75 -5.00
C THR A 487 -23.23 20.08 -6.12
N LYS A 488 -23.21 19.28 -7.19
CA LYS A 488 -22.26 19.47 -8.31
C LYS A 488 -22.30 20.86 -8.95
N ASP A 489 -23.46 21.50 -8.93
CA ASP A 489 -23.65 22.84 -9.46
C ASP A 489 -23.42 23.96 -8.43
N PHE A 490 -22.96 23.62 -7.22
CA PHE A 490 -22.66 24.51 -6.11
C PHE A 490 -23.83 25.40 -5.65
N HIS A 491 -25.09 25.03 -5.94
CA HIS A 491 -26.25 25.78 -5.47
C HIS A 491 -26.60 25.48 -4.00
N PHE A 492 -26.32 24.26 -3.54
CA PHE A 492 -26.61 23.84 -2.17
C PHE A 492 -25.43 23.11 -1.54
N VAL A 493 -25.37 23.16 -0.22
CA VAL A 493 -24.57 22.24 0.61
C VAL A 493 -25.54 21.31 1.32
N THR A 494 -25.44 20.01 1.07
CA THR A 494 -26.16 18.96 1.78
C THR A 494 -25.51 18.73 3.13
N VAL A 495 -26.32 18.67 4.19
CA VAL A 495 -25.91 18.25 5.53
C VAL A 495 -26.56 16.91 5.82
N ASN A 496 -25.74 15.86 5.85
CA ASN A 496 -26.17 14.50 6.12
C ASN A 496 -25.97 14.22 7.61
N THR A 497 -27.04 13.87 8.29
CA THR A 497 -27.01 13.42 9.69
C THR A 497 -27.49 11.98 9.76
N PHE A 498 -26.71 11.11 10.37
CA PHE A 498 -27.01 9.68 10.39
C PHE A 498 -26.57 9.02 11.69
N SER A 499 -27.28 7.95 12.04
CA SER A 499 -26.98 7.05 13.16
C SER A 499 -27.27 5.61 12.73
N THR A 500 -27.17 4.67 13.65
CA THR A 500 -27.58 3.27 13.40
C THR A 500 -29.10 3.11 13.26
N THR A 501 -29.90 4.14 13.56
CA THR A 501 -31.37 4.06 13.57
C THR A 501 -32.05 5.00 12.58
N PHE A 502 -31.35 6.00 12.03
CA PHE A 502 -31.97 6.93 11.09
C PHE A 502 -30.95 7.57 10.14
N SER A 503 -31.47 8.17 9.07
CA SER A 503 -30.73 9.05 8.17
C SER A 503 -31.59 10.26 7.82
N LYS A 504 -31.01 11.45 7.86
CA LYS A 504 -31.66 12.73 7.55
C LYS A 504 -30.73 13.58 6.70
N VAL A 505 -31.31 14.27 5.73
CA VAL A 505 -30.58 15.19 4.86
C VAL A 505 -31.23 16.57 4.91
N PHE A 506 -30.41 17.57 5.21
CA PHE A 506 -30.78 18.98 5.16
C PHE A 506 -30.04 19.67 4.00
N LEU A 507 -30.58 20.79 3.54
CA LEU A 507 -29.92 21.69 2.59
C LEU A 507 -29.60 23.02 3.24
N ILE A 508 -28.42 23.53 2.93
CA ILE A 508 -28.00 24.91 3.15
C ILE A 508 -27.91 25.56 1.76
N ASN A 509 -28.49 26.75 1.60
CA ASN A 509 -28.32 27.53 0.37
C ASN A 509 -26.86 28.01 0.27
N ALA A 510 -26.13 27.57 -0.75
CA ALA A 510 -24.71 27.91 -0.86
C ALA A 510 -24.47 29.39 -1.17
N ALA A 511 -25.45 30.10 -1.76
CA ALA A 511 -25.36 31.55 -1.98
C ALA A 511 -25.52 32.36 -0.69
N ASP A 512 -26.29 31.83 0.27
CA ASP A 512 -26.48 32.41 1.60
C ASP A 512 -26.46 31.30 2.68
N PRO A 513 -25.26 30.84 3.09
CA PRO A 513 -25.12 29.72 4.02
C PRO A 513 -25.64 30.03 5.43
N PHE A 514 -25.92 31.30 5.73
CA PHE A 514 -26.46 31.74 7.01
C PHE A 514 -28.00 31.70 7.06
N SER A 515 -28.67 31.36 5.95
CA SER A 515 -30.13 31.25 5.86
C SER A 515 -30.72 30.08 6.67
N GLY A 516 -29.88 29.18 7.17
CA GLY A 516 -30.27 28.03 8.01
C GLY A 516 -30.36 26.72 7.24
N LEU A 517 -30.66 25.64 7.99
CA LEU A 517 -30.80 24.28 7.45
C LEU A 517 -32.27 23.98 7.14
N ALA A 518 -32.55 23.49 5.93
CA ALA A 518 -33.88 23.02 5.52
C ALA A 518 -33.89 21.50 5.39
N LEU A 519 -34.70 20.80 6.21
CA LEU A 519 -34.87 19.34 6.10
C LEU A 519 -35.54 19.00 4.76
N VAL A 520 -34.94 18.10 3.98
CA VAL A 520 -35.48 17.67 2.68
C VAL A 520 -35.80 16.18 2.61
N TRP A 521 -35.14 15.36 3.43
CA TRP A 521 -35.39 13.93 3.45
C TRP A 521 -35.06 13.33 4.81
N GLU A 522 -35.86 12.37 5.24
CA GLU A 522 -35.62 11.60 6.46
C GLU A 522 -36.07 10.15 6.29
N HIS A 523 -35.38 9.25 6.98
CA HIS A 523 -35.68 7.83 6.99
C HIS A 523 -35.36 7.19 8.33
N ASN A 524 -36.22 6.25 8.77
CA ASN A 524 -36.15 5.57 10.06
C ASN A 524 -35.22 4.35 10.07
N ALA A 525 -34.20 4.36 9.21
CA ALA A 525 -33.13 3.39 9.16
C ALA A 525 -31.88 4.03 8.53
N PRO A 526 -30.67 3.52 8.80
CA PRO A 526 -29.47 3.95 8.12
C PRO A 526 -29.57 3.63 6.62
N ALA A 527 -29.32 4.63 5.78
CA ALA A 527 -29.33 4.46 4.33
C ALA A 527 -28.27 5.34 3.68
N HIS A 528 -27.65 4.81 2.63
CA HIS A 528 -26.80 5.61 1.76
C HIS A 528 -27.69 6.58 1.00
N CYS A 529 -27.35 7.86 1.02
CA CYS A 529 -28.11 8.90 0.32
C CYS A 529 -27.18 9.96 -0.25
N ILE A 530 -27.37 10.27 -1.53
CA ILE A 530 -26.73 11.39 -2.21
C ILE A 530 -27.85 12.25 -2.79
N ILE A 531 -27.84 13.55 -2.48
CA ILE A 531 -28.74 14.53 -3.09
C ILE A 531 -27.96 15.40 -4.06
N GLU A 532 -28.45 15.47 -5.29
CA GLU A 532 -27.96 16.40 -6.31
C GLU A 532 -29.06 17.36 -6.73
N HIS A 533 -28.67 18.56 -7.16
CA HIS A 533 -29.58 19.56 -7.70
C HIS A 533 -29.39 19.67 -9.21
N HIS A 534 -30.49 19.69 -9.95
CA HIS A 534 -30.48 19.93 -11.38
C HIS A 534 -31.78 20.61 -11.82
N GLN A 535 -31.66 21.80 -12.43
CA GLN A 535 -32.75 22.58 -13.05
C GLN A 535 -34.05 22.66 -12.22
N GLY A 536 -33.96 23.02 -10.94
CA GLY A 536 -35.12 23.22 -10.08
C GLY A 536 -35.69 21.95 -9.47
N PHE A 537 -35.03 20.81 -9.66
CA PHE A 537 -35.34 19.54 -8.99
C PHE A 537 -34.16 19.09 -8.13
N LEU A 538 -34.50 18.45 -7.01
CA LEU A 538 -33.59 17.63 -6.22
C LEU A 538 -33.72 16.19 -6.68
N TYR A 539 -32.59 15.51 -6.89
CA TYR A 539 -32.51 14.09 -7.17
C TYR A 539 -31.87 13.40 -5.97
N LEU A 540 -32.53 12.37 -5.44
CA LEU A 540 -32.05 11.58 -4.31
C LEU A 540 -31.71 10.18 -4.81
N PHE A 541 -30.44 9.82 -4.75
CA PHE A 541 -29.96 8.47 -5.00
C PHE A 541 -29.78 7.75 -3.66
N THR A 542 -30.57 6.70 -3.43
CA THR A 542 -30.59 6.02 -2.12
C THR A 542 -30.91 4.54 -2.22
N ASN A 543 -30.52 3.79 -1.19
CA ASN A 543 -30.90 2.40 -0.97
C ASN A 543 -31.80 2.23 0.27
N ALA A 544 -32.50 3.29 0.68
CA ALA A 544 -33.43 3.28 1.81
C ALA A 544 -34.58 2.30 1.60
N SER A 545 -34.97 1.59 2.66
CA SER A 545 -36.06 0.61 2.60
C SER A 545 -37.43 1.28 2.66
N ASN A 546 -38.25 1.15 1.62
CA ASN A 546 -39.58 1.81 1.63
C ASN A 546 -40.58 1.15 2.61
N ASP A 547 -40.45 -0.15 2.89
CA ASP A 547 -41.46 -0.94 3.65
C ASP A 547 -40.86 -1.82 4.77
N GLY A 548 -39.66 -1.48 5.29
CA GLY A 548 -38.96 -2.30 6.29
C GLY A 548 -38.33 -3.60 5.76
N GLY A 549 -38.41 -3.86 4.45
CA GLY A 549 -37.67 -4.92 3.76
C GLY A 549 -36.26 -4.49 3.33
N THR A 550 -35.37 -5.45 3.07
CA THR A 550 -34.00 -5.19 2.60
C THR A 550 -33.99 -4.78 1.13
N VAL A 551 -33.47 -3.58 0.82
CA VAL A 551 -33.27 -3.12 -0.57
C VAL A 551 -31.79 -3.28 -0.93
N ASP A 552 -31.53 -4.10 -1.95
CA ASP A 552 -30.18 -4.51 -2.37
C ASP A 552 -29.62 -3.68 -3.51
N HIS A 553 -30.38 -2.69 -3.99
CA HIS A 553 -30.04 -1.82 -5.10
C HIS A 553 -30.32 -0.37 -4.71
N HIS A 554 -29.65 0.56 -5.38
CA HIS A 554 -30.01 1.96 -5.27
C HIS A 554 -31.07 2.30 -6.31
N TYR A 555 -31.89 3.29 -5.97
CA TYR A 555 -32.88 3.84 -6.86
C TYR A 555 -32.84 5.36 -6.80
N LEU A 556 -33.39 6.00 -7.82
CA LEU A 556 -33.37 7.44 -7.98
C LEU A 556 -34.77 8.00 -7.76
N LEU A 557 -34.89 8.94 -6.82
CA LEU A 557 -36.09 9.74 -6.58
C LEU A 557 -35.85 11.18 -7.04
N ARG A 558 -36.93 11.91 -7.32
CA ARG A 558 -36.88 13.35 -7.60
C ARG A 558 -37.97 14.12 -6.88
N SER A 559 -37.71 15.40 -6.60
CA SER A 559 -38.69 16.33 -6.01
C SER A 559 -38.40 17.79 -6.40
N PRO A 560 -39.40 18.65 -6.68
CA PRO A 560 -39.17 20.06 -6.98
C PRO A 560 -38.50 20.81 -5.83
N VAL A 561 -37.46 21.61 -6.07
CA VAL A 561 -36.71 22.34 -5.02
C VAL A 561 -37.64 23.20 -4.16
N HIS A 562 -38.45 24.03 -4.81
CA HIS A 562 -39.46 24.85 -4.17
C HIS A 562 -40.71 24.01 -3.93
N PHE A 563 -40.90 23.57 -2.70
CA PHE A 563 -42.02 22.73 -2.29
C PHE A 563 -42.83 23.43 -1.20
N SER A 564 -44.13 23.60 -1.42
CA SER A 564 -44.98 24.51 -0.63
C SER A 564 -45.67 23.86 0.57
N SER A 565 -45.57 22.54 0.76
CA SER A 565 -46.22 21.84 1.88
C SER A 565 -45.21 21.29 2.89
N CYS A 566 -45.69 20.97 4.10
CA CYS A 566 -44.85 20.57 5.23
C CYS A 566 -44.12 19.22 5.03
N GLN A 567 -44.52 18.40 4.06
CA GLN A 567 -43.91 17.08 3.81
C GLN A 567 -43.60 16.89 2.32
N ARG A 568 -42.31 16.93 1.99
CA ARG A 568 -41.79 16.80 0.61
C ARG A 568 -42.20 15.45 0.01
N ILE A 569 -42.87 15.51 -1.15
CA ILE A 569 -43.20 14.31 -1.93
C ILE A 569 -42.01 13.99 -2.84
N TRP A 570 -41.54 12.74 -2.77
CA TRP A 570 -40.47 12.18 -3.59
C TRP A 570 -41.08 11.21 -4.60
N GLU A 571 -40.83 11.44 -5.88
CA GLU A 571 -41.30 10.60 -6.98
C GLU A 571 -40.17 9.69 -7.47
N THR A 572 -40.43 8.40 -7.64
CA THR A 572 -39.48 7.49 -8.27
C THR A 572 -39.23 7.90 -9.72
N VAL A 573 -37.96 8.03 -10.12
CA VAL A 573 -37.55 8.41 -11.48
C VAL A 573 -37.62 7.19 -12.40
N PHE A 574 -36.95 6.10 -12.01
CA PHE A 574 -36.88 4.86 -12.79
C PHE A 574 -37.67 3.75 -12.11
N ILE A 575 -38.53 3.06 -12.87
CA ILE A 575 -39.19 1.85 -12.40
C ILE A 575 -38.11 0.80 -12.14
N ASN A 576 -38.18 0.14 -10.97
CA ASN A 576 -37.22 -0.89 -10.59
C ASN A 576 -37.31 -2.09 -11.54
N ASP A 577 -36.16 -2.52 -12.05
CA ASP A 577 -36.01 -3.68 -12.94
C ASP A 577 -35.16 -4.74 -12.21
N PRO A 578 -35.70 -5.93 -11.88
CA PRO A 578 -34.95 -6.97 -11.18
C PRO A 578 -33.68 -7.44 -11.92
N GLU A 579 -33.60 -7.24 -13.24
CA GLU A 579 -32.45 -7.66 -14.06
C GLU A 579 -31.39 -6.57 -14.20
N LEU A 580 -31.72 -5.32 -13.85
CA LEU A 580 -30.85 -4.14 -14.03
C LEU A 580 -30.76 -3.35 -12.73
N ILE A 581 -29.58 -3.41 -12.12
CA ILE A 581 -29.27 -2.70 -10.88
C ILE A 581 -28.52 -1.41 -11.23
N ILE A 582 -28.94 -0.28 -10.66
CA ILE A 582 -28.19 0.97 -10.73
C ILE A 582 -27.18 0.96 -9.58
N GLU A 583 -25.90 0.96 -9.93
CA GLU A 583 -24.78 0.92 -8.98
C GLU A 583 -24.32 2.33 -8.61
N ASP A 584 -24.31 3.25 -9.58
CA ASP A 584 -23.92 4.63 -9.35
C ASP A 584 -24.55 5.59 -10.36
N VAL A 585 -24.61 6.87 -9.98
CA VAL A 585 -25.17 7.95 -10.79
C VAL A 585 -24.24 9.16 -10.81
N ASP A 586 -24.12 9.79 -11.97
CA ASP A 586 -23.37 11.02 -12.10
C ASP A 586 -24.12 12.07 -12.92
N PHE A 587 -24.13 13.31 -12.43
CA PHE A 587 -24.88 14.41 -13.02
C PHE A 587 -23.96 15.38 -13.76
N CYS A 588 -24.37 15.75 -14.97
CA CYS A 588 -23.86 16.89 -15.71
C CYS A 588 -25.03 17.80 -16.11
N LYS A 589 -24.72 19.01 -16.57
CA LYS A 589 -25.74 20.00 -16.97
C LYS A 589 -26.76 19.47 -17.99
N LYS A 590 -26.34 18.58 -18.90
CA LYS A 590 -27.18 18.06 -20.00
C LYS A 590 -27.46 16.56 -19.92
N HIS A 591 -26.79 15.83 -19.04
CA HIS A 591 -26.81 14.37 -19.04
C HIS A 591 -26.80 13.81 -17.61
N LEU A 592 -27.48 12.69 -17.44
CA LEU A 592 -27.40 11.80 -16.29
C LEU A 592 -26.72 10.52 -16.76
N SER A 593 -25.56 10.23 -16.19
CA SER A 593 -24.83 8.99 -16.45
C SER A 593 -25.13 7.99 -15.35
N LEU A 594 -25.37 6.74 -15.73
CA LEU A 594 -25.71 5.65 -14.82
C LEU A 594 -24.72 4.51 -15.05
N ILE A 595 -24.06 4.05 -14.00
CA ILE A 595 -23.37 2.76 -13.99
C ILE A 595 -24.42 1.72 -13.60
N VAL A 596 -24.63 0.75 -14.48
CA VAL A 596 -25.64 -0.29 -14.30
C VAL A 596 -25.01 -1.66 -14.38
N LYS A 597 -25.51 -2.58 -13.56
CA LYS A 597 -25.14 -3.98 -13.57
C LYS A 597 -26.32 -4.77 -14.12
N GLU A 598 -26.10 -5.39 -15.28
CA GLU A 598 -27.07 -6.30 -15.91
C GLU A 598 -26.48 -7.71 -15.86
N MET A 599 -27.06 -8.58 -15.03
CA MET A 599 -26.50 -9.88 -14.68
C MET A 599 -25.06 -9.77 -14.09
N GLN A 600 -24.04 -10.29 -14.80
CA GLN A 600 -22.62 -10.20 -14.40
C GLN A 600 -21.84 -9.10 -15.14
N SER A 601 -22.49 -8.31 -16.01
CA SER A 601 -21.81 -7.31 -16.84
C SER A 601 -22.13 -5.90 -16.37
N PHE A 602 -21.09 -5.11 -16.16
CA PHE A 602 -21.22 -3.67 -15.90
C PHE A 602 -21.31 -2.92 -17.22
N LYS A 603 -22.26 -1.99 -17.29
CA LYS A 603 -22.49 -1.10 -18.43
C LYS A 603 -22.59 0.34 -17.93
N ILE A 604 -22.30 1.28 -18.83
CA ILE A 604 -22.60 2.69 -18.61
C ILE A 604 -23.67 3.10 -19.59
N CYS A 605 -24.73 3.72 -19.09
CA CYS A 605 -25.77 4.28 -19.93
C CYS A 605 -26.01 5.76 -19.58
N VAL A 606 -26.37 6.53 -20.60
CA VAL A 606 -26.51 7.99 -20.49
C VAL A 606 -27.93 8.39 -20.91
N VAL A 607 -28.53 9.24 -20.08
CA VAL A 607 -29.86 9.81 -20.26
C VAL A 607 -29.73 11.33 -20.42
N ASP A 608 -30.49 11.93 -21.34
CA ASP A 608 -30.55 13.39 -21.48
C ASP A 608 -31.29 14.03 -20.30
N LEU A 609 -30.76 15.15 -19.80
CA LEU A 609 -31.41 16.01 -18.82
C LEU A 609 -31.73 17.41 -19.42
N PRO A 610 -32.90 18.00 -19.12
CA PRO A 610 -33.98 17.42 -18.32
C PRO A 610 -34.63 16.23 -19.03
N LEU A 611 -35.23 15.31 -18.26
CA LEU A 611 -35.91 14.15 -18.82
C LEU A 611 -36.99 14.59 -19.81
N LYS A 612 -37.01 13.99 -21.01
CA LYS A 612 -37.96 14.34 -22.08
C LYS A 612 -39.43 14.11 -21.70
N THR A 613 -39.68 13.29 -20.68
CA THR A 613 -41.01 12.97 -20.16
C THR A 613 -41.20 13.64 -18.81
N GLU A 614 -42.24 14.46 -18.69
CA GLU A 614 -42.62 15.07 -17.40
C GLU A 614 -43.25 14.07 -16.42
N ARG A 615 -43.81 12.96 -16.93
CA ARG A 615 -44.37 11.85 -16.15
C ARG A 615 -43.29 10.84 -15.73
N VAL A 616 -43.10 10.69 -14.43
CA VAL A 616 -42.34 9.59 -13.80
C VAL A 616 -43.31 8.74 -12.96
N PRO A 617 -42.99 7.48 -12.65
CA PRO A 617 -41.77 6.73 -13.01
C PRO A 617 -41.77 6.27 -14.48
N VAL A 618 -40.58 6.09 -15.06
CA VAL A 618 -40.39 5.53 -16.41
C VAL A 618 -39.49 4.30 -16.36
N HIS A 619 -39.70 3.31 -17.23
CA HIS A 619 -38.69 2.25 -17.38
C HIS A 619 -37.44 2.84 -18.04
N LEU A 620 -36.27 2.52 -17.50
CA LEU A 620 -35.00 2.95 -18.08
C LEU A 620 -34.86 2.46 -19.54
N ARG A 621 -35.38 1.27 -19.86
CA ARG A 621 -35.36 0.72 -21.23
C ARG A 621 -36.24 1.53 -22.21
N ASP A 622 -37.35 2.09 -21.74
CA ASP A 622 -38.31 2.83 -22.60
C ASP A 622 -37.78 4.18 -23.07
N ILE A 623 -36.90 4.81 -22.28
CA ILE A 623 -36.29 6.09 -22.63
C ILE A 623 -35.07 5.96 -23.55
N LYS A 624 -34.76 4.73 -24.02
CA LYS A 624 -33.69 4.40 -24.96
C LYS A 624 -32.36 5.09 -24.60
N PRO A 625 -31.80 4.81 -23.41
CA PRO A 625 -30.56 5.43 -22.97
C PRO A 625 -29.43 5.03 -23.92
N ARG A 626 -28.47 5.94 -24.10
CA ARG A 626 -27.30 5.65 -24.93
C ARG A 626 -26.31 4.85 -24.11
N TYR A 627 -26.10 3.60 -24.47
CA TYR A 627 -25.06 2.75 -23.88
C TYR A 627 -23.70 3.08 -24.48
N LEU A 628 -22.68 3.12 -23.63
CA LEU A 628 -21.31 3.31 -24.06
C LEU A 628 -20.72 1.99 -24.59
N PRO A 629 -20.00 1.99 -25.73
CA PRO A 629 -19.31 0.80 -26.23
C PRO A 629 -18.07 0.45 -25.38
N LEU A 630 -18.28 -0.37 -24.35
CA LEU A 630 -17.23 -0.86 -23.45
C LEU A 630 -16.51 -2.11 -24.00
N PRO A 631 -15.28 -2.42 -23.54
CA PRO A 631 -14.64 -3.70 -23.80
C PRO A 631 -15.51 -4.90 -23.40
N LYS A 632 -15.27 -6.07 -24.00
CA LYS A 632 -16.11 -7.26 -23.80
C LYS A 632 -16.06 -7.80 -22.35
N HIS A 633 -14.89 -7.76 -21.72
CA HIS A 633 -14.63 -8.42 -20.43
C HIS A 633 -14.47 -7.41 -19.28
N VAL A 634 -15.42 -6.50 -19.10
CA VAL A 634 -15.42 -5.56 -17.97
C VAL A 634 -15.88 -6.27 -16.70
N SER A 635 -15.00 -6.34 -15.70
CA SER A 635 -15.31 -6.92 -14.39
C SER A 635 -15.88 -5.90 -13.41
N GLN A 636 -15.45 -4.64 -13.51
CA GLN A 636 -15.94 -3.56 -12.66
C GLN A 636 -15.75 -2.20 -13.35
N ILE A 637 -16.61 -1.24 -13.01
CA ILE A 637 -16.49 0.15 -13.43
C ILE A 637 -16.49 1.01 -12.17
N PHE A 638 -15.46 1.82 -12.00
CA PHE A 638 -15.39 2.79 -10.91
C PHE A 638 -15.70 4.18 -11.45
N PRO A 639 -16.60 4.93 -10.80
CA PRO A 639 -16.83 6.33 -11.17
C PRO A 639 -15.55 7.14 -10.99
N GLY A 640 -15.25 7.98 -11.98
CA GLY A 640 -14.15 8.92 -11.91
C GLY A 640 -14.56 10.22 -11.22
N THR A 641 -13.58 11.04 -10.88
CA THR A 641 -13.84 12.37 -10.35
C THR A 641 -14.34 13.30 -11.46
N ASN A 642 -15.60 13.71 -11.42
CA ASN A 642 -16.25 14.55 -12.44
C ASN A 642 -16.72 15.91 -11.88
N TYR A 643 -15.80 16.74 -11.38
CA TYR A 643 -16.14 18.01 -10.71
C TYR A 643 -16.80 19.05 -11.63
N ASP A 644 -16.48 19.07 -12.92
CA ASP A 644 -17.00 20.10 -13.83
C ASP A 644 -18.41 19.77 -14.31
N PHE A 645 -19.42 20.31 -13.61
CA PHE A 645 -20.84 20.14 -13.96
C PHE A 645 -21.19 20.54 -15.39
N ASN A 646 -20.43 21.46 -16.00
CA ASN A 646 -20.69 21.93 -17.37
C ASN A 646 -19.94 21.10 -18.42
N SER A 647 -19.02 20.21 -18.01
CA SER A 647 -18.23 19.39 -18.92
C SER A 647 -19.11 18.34 -19.61
N PRO A 648 -18.97 18.16 -20.94
CA PRO A 648 -19.52 17.01 -21.64
C PRO A 648 -18.66 15.75 -21.47
N THR A 649 -17.46 15.88 -20.90
CA THR A 649 -16.54 14.76 -20.68
C THR A 649 -16.79 14.13 -19.33
N MET A 650 -16.93 12.80 -19.32
CA MET A 650 -17.09 11.98 -18.13
C MET A 650 -15.87 11.08 -17.96
N ARG A 651 -15.27 11.09 -16.77
CA ARG A 651 -14.20 10.19 -16.37
C ARG A 651 -14.74 8.98 -15.63
N PHE A 652 -14.15 7.81 -15.91
CA PHE A 652 -14.35 6.57 -15.16
C PHE A 652 -13.13 5.65 -15.33
N THR A 653 -13.03 4.65 -14.46
CA THR A 653 -12.01 3.60 -14.57
C THR A 653 -12.68 2.28 -14.89
N ILE A 654 -12.16 1.56 -15.87
CA ILE A 654 -12.57 0.20 -16.21
C ILE A 654 -11.53 -0.78 -15.65
N SER A 655 -12.01 -1.81 -14.97
CA SER A 655 -11.20 -2.96 -14.57
C SER A 655 -11.64 -4.23 -15.31
N SER A 656 -10.67 -5.11 -15.55
CA SER A 656 -10.86 -6.38 -16.24
C SER A 656 -9.83 -7.40 -15.77
N LEU A 657 -10.18 -8.68 -15.86
CA LEU A 657 -9.26 -9.79 -15.62
C LEU A 657 -8.32 -10.10 -16.80
N VAL A 658 -8.53 -9.47 -17.96
CA VAL A 658 -7.72 -9.68 -19.19
C VAL A 658 -7.24 -8.37 -19.79
N MET A 659 -7.34 -7.27 -19.04
CA MET A 659 -6.89 -5.96 -19.47
C MET A 659 -6.47 -5.14 -18.24
N PRO A 660 -5.29 -4.49 -18.24
CA PRO A 660 -4.92 -3.56 -17.18
C PRO A 660 -5.94 -2.42 -17.05
N ASP A 661 -6.12 -1.95 -15.82
CA ASP A 661 -7.06 -0.87 -15.50
C ASP A 661 -6.86 0.33 -16.44
N ALA A 662 -7.97 0.84 -16.95
CA ALA A 662 -7.98 1.95 -17.90
C ALA A 662 -8.74 3.12 -17.30
N VAL A 663 -8.06 4.25 -17.11
CA VAL A 663 -8.69 5.54 -16.78
C VAL A 663 -9.08 6.21 -18.09
N VAL A 664 -10.37 6.48 -18.24
CA VAL A 664 -10.97 6.90 -19.51
C VAL A 664 -11.68 8.22 -19.33
N ASP A 665 -11.43 9.16 -20.24
CA ASP A 665 -12.28 10.33 -20.47
C ASP A 665 -13.18 10.06 -21.69
N TYR A 666 -14.48 10.06 -21.49
CA TYR A 666 -15.47 9.86 -22.56
C TYR A 666 -16.22 11.16 -22.84
N ASP A 667 -16.17 11.63 -24.09
CA ASP A 667 -16.92 12.81 -24.54
C ASP A 667 -18.35 12.42 -24.93
N LEU A 668 -19.32 12.86 -24.13
CA LEU A 668 -20.72 12.56 -24.30
C LEU A 668 -21.34 13.21 -25.55
N LEU A 669 -20.70 14.21 -26.17
CA LEU A 669 -21.28 14.88 -27.36
C LEU A 669 -20.92 14.15 -28.65
N ASN A 670 -19.66 13.79 -28.83
CA ASN A 670 -19.18 13.13 -30.06
C ASN A 670 -19.00 11.62 -29.92
N GLY A 671 -19.13 11.08 -28.70
CA GLY A 671 -19.03 9.64 -28.44
C GLY A 671 -17.61 9.08 -28.52
N LYS A 672 -16.58 9.93 -28.46
CA LYS A 672 -15.17 9.51 -28.50
C LYS A 672 -14.61 9.27 -27.10
N TRP A 673 -13.73 8.29 -27.02
CA TRP A 673 -13.02 7.89 -25.82
C TRP A 673 -11.58 8.41 -25.89
N ASN A 674 -11.04 8.81 -24.76
CA ASN A 674 -9.63 9.11 -24.58
C ASN A 674 -9.10 8.33 -23.38
N ILE A 675 -8.21 7.36 -23.61
CA ILE A 675 -7.58 6.60 -22.54
C ILE A 675 -6.49 7.49 -21.92
N VAL A 676 -6.79 8.08 -20.77
CA VAL A 676 -5.89 9.01 -20.05
C VAL A 676 -4.69 8.24 -19.49
N GLN A 677 -4.96 7.05 -18.96
CA GLN A 677 -3.93 6.19 -18.41
C GLN A 677 -4.34 4.73 -18.55
N GLN A 678 -3.44 3.95 -19.14
CA GLN A 678 -3.54 2.50 -19.11
C GLN A 678 -2.14 1.90 -19.23
N GLN A 679 -1.85 0.90 -18.39
CA GLN A 679 -0.62 0.15 -18.53
C GLN A 679 -0.59 -0.61 -19.86
N ASN A 680 0.54 -0.56 -20.57
CA ASN A 680 0.77 -1.39 -21.75
C ASN A 680 1.74 -2.51 -21.34
N MET A 681 1.33 -3.76 -21.51
CA MET A 681 2.11 -4.95 -21.12
C MET A 681 2.90 -5.55 -22.29
N LEU A 682 2.67 -5.08 -23.52
CA LEU A 682 3.33 -5.53 -24.75
C LEU A 682 4.57 -4.70 -25.08
N HIS A 683 4.66 -3.50 -24.51
CA HIS A 683 5.84 -2.64 -24.56
C HIS A 683 6.32 -2.36 -23.13
N GLU A 684 7.64 -2.23 -22.91
CA GLU A 684 8.22 -1.91 -21.59
C GLU A 684 7.75 -0.55 -21.01
N ARG A 685 7.02 0.26 -21.78
CA ARG A 685 6.51 1.57 -21.36
C ARG A 685 4.99 1.57 -21.26
N THR A 686 4.50 1.99 -20.09
CA THR A 686 3.12 2.44 -19.91
C THR A 686 2.85 3.64 -20.82
N ARG A 687 1.80 3.57 -21.65
CA ARG A 687 1.31 4.75 -22.38
C ARG A 687 0.56 5.63 -21.40
N VAL A 688 1.24 6.66 -20.87
CA VAL A 688 0.56 7.78 -20.21
C VAL A 688 0.28 8.81 -21.30
N LEU A 689 -0.96 8.85 -21.77
CA LEU A 689 -1.38 9.79 -22.81
C LEU A 689 -1.86 11.07 -22.14
N TYR A 690 -0.98 12.05 -22.15
CA TYR A 690 -1.35 13.43 -21.94
C TYR A 690 -1.73 13.96 -23.33
N GLY A 691 -3.02 14.16 -23.63
CA GLY A 691 -3.49 14.78 -24.88
C GLY A 691 -4.09 13.83 -25.93
N THR A 692 -4.90 14.40 -26.84
CA THR A 692 -5.54 13.67 -27.94
C THR A 692 -4.51 13.22 -28.95
N ALA A 693 -4.35 11.90 -29.11
CA ALA A 693 -3.66 11.35 -30.27
C ALA A 693 -4.52 11.61 -31.52
N ASN A 694 -4.22 12.69 -32.25
CA ASN A 694 -4.63 12.75 -33.66
C ASN A 694 -3.72 11.80 -34.43
N SER A 695 -4.34 10.83 -35.12
CA SER A 695 -3.69 9.90 -36.03
C SER A 695 -3.11 10.63 -37.23
N THR A 696 -1.90 11.18 -37.11
CA THR A 696 -1.13 11.64 -38.28
C THR A 696 0.36 11.57 -38.01
N GLU A 697 1.05 10.88 -38.93
CA GLU A 697 2.49 10.80 -39.16
C GLU A 697 3.33 9.84 -38.30
N SER A 698 3.40 8.59 -38.78
CA SER A 698 4.53 7.70 -38.51
C SER A 698 5.81 8.24 -39.14
N PRO A 699 6.96 8.28 -38.43
CA PRO A 699 8.25 8.56 -39.07
C PRO A 699 8.71 7.31 -39.84
N ASN A 700 9.01 7.51 -41.13
CA ASN A 700 9.52 6.51 -42.06
C ASN A 700 10.66 5.66 -41.47
N ILE A 701 10.44 4.35 -41.36
CA ILE A 701 11.51 3.35 -41.19
C ILE A 701 11.80 2.72 -42.56
N PRO A 702 13.05 2.66 -43.05
CA PRO A 702 13.36 2.07 -44.34
C PRO A 702 13.15 0.56 -44.35
N SER A 703 12.61 0.08 -45.47
CA SER A 703 12.31 -1.30 -45.81
C SER A 703 13.48 -2.27 -45.65
N GLY A 704 13.21 -3.41 -45.02
CA GLY A 704 14.09 -4.57 -44.96
C GLY A 704 13.33 -5.87 -44.67
N THR A 705 12.48 -6.29 -45.62
CA THR A 705 12.00 -7.66 -45.92
C THR A 705 12.04 -8.74 -44.83
N ARG A 706 10.86 -9.21 -44.43
CA ARG A 706 10.42 -10.60 -44.67
C ARG A 706 8.91 -10.75 -44.49
N THR A 707 8.27 -11.13 -45.60
CA THR A 707 6.85 -11.33 -45.82
C THR A 707 6.37 -12.65 -45.22
N VAL A 708 5.28 -12.61 -44.45
CA VAL A 708 4.31 -13.73 -44.37
C VAL A 708 2.93 -13.11 -44.61
N SER A 709 2.30 -13.54 -45.69
CA SER A 709 1.05 -13.06 -46.25
C SER A 709 -0.15 -13.48 -45.40
N PHE A 710 -0.96 -12.51 -44.99
CA PHE A 710 -2.37 -12.74 -44.65
C PHE A 710 -3.23 -12.08 -45.74
N ASP A 711 -4.09 -12.89 -46.33
CA ASP A 711 -5.03 -12.49 -47.38
C ASP A 711 -5.99 -11.42 -46.87
N THR A 712 -6.22 -10.45 -47.74
CA THR A 712 -7.01 -9.24 -47.57
C THR A 712 -8.38 -9.49 -48.19
N GLU A 713 -9.45 -9.37 -47.42
CA GLU A 713 -10.77 -8.88 -47.88
C GLU A 713 -11.74 -8.82 -46.67
N ASP A 714 -11.70 -7.70 -45.95
CA ASP A 714 -12.87 -7.00 -45.40
C ASP A 714 -12.42 -5.65 -44.81
N THR A 715 -12.23 -4.68 -45.69
CA THR A 715 -11.87 -3.30 -45.38
C THR A 715 -13.13 -2.47 -45.06
N THR A 716 -13.64 -2.58 -43.83
CA THR A 716 -14.48 -1.54 -43.20
C THR A 716 -14.38 -1.58 -41.67
N ALA A 717 -13.28 -1.09 -41.08
CA ALA A 717 -13.17 -0.71 -39.65
C ALA A 717 -11.79 -0.04 -39.36
N GLU A 718 -11.42 1.02 -40.08
CA GLU A 718 -10.17 1.74 -39.75
C GLU A 718 -10.44 2.80 -38.66
N ASN A 719 -9.82 2.58 -37.47
CA ASN A 719 -9.67 3.42 -36.27
C ASN A 719 -10.52 3.17 -35.00
N ASP A 720 -11.30 2.10 -34.91
CA ASP A 720 -11.84 1.65 -33.62
C ASP A 720 -10.86 0.69 -32.93
N ASN A 721 -10.58 0.89 -31.63
CA ASN A 721 -9.89 -0.03 -30.69
C ASN A 721 -8.36 0.08 -30.52
N LEU A 722 -7.92 0.81 -29.49
CA LEU A 722 -6.56 0.65 -28.93
C LEU A 722 -6.61 0.60 -27.40
N TRP A 723 -7.54 -0.19 -26.86
CA TRP A 723 -7.39 -0.71 -25.50
C TRP A 723 -6.13 -1.58 -25.45
N ASN A 724 -5.32 -1.48 -24.40
CA ASN A 724 -4.25 -2.45 -24.15
C ASN A 724 -4.83 -3.77 -23.62
N ASP A 725 -5.79 -4.33 -24.37
CA ASP A 725 -6.43 -5.59 -24.08
C ASP A 725 -5.45 -6.76 -24.32
N LEU A 726 -5.54 -7.78 -23.46
CA LEU A 726 -4.73 -8.97 -23.54
C LEU A 726 -5.55 -10.20 -23.96
N THR A 727 -6.76 -10.00 -24.48
CA THR A 727 -7.64 -11.09 -24.96
C THR A 727 -7.05 -11.96 -26.07
N GLU A 728 -6.04 -11.48 -26.80
CA GLU A 728 -5.27 -12.29 -27.75
C GLU A 728 -4.42 -13.35 -27.04
N PHE A 729 -3.92 -13.05 -25.82
CA PHE A 729 -3.04 -13.93 -25.06
C PHE A 729 -3.78 -14.74 -24.00
N TYR A 730 -4.77 -14.13 -23.35
CA TYR A 730 -5.53 -14.72 -22.26
C TYR A 730 -7.02 -14.77 -22.57
N ALA A 731 -7.68 -15.82 -22.13
CA ALA A 731 -9.13 -15.93 -22.20
C ALA A 731 -9.73 -15.76 -20.79
N CYS A 732 -10.96 -15.26 -20.73
CA CYS A 732 -11.74 -15.15 -19.51
C CYS A 732 -13.13 -15.78 -19.76
N ASP A 733 -13.40 -16.87 -19.05
CA ASP A 733 -14.67 -17.60 -19.11
C ASP A 733 -15.47 -17.38 -17.81
N TYR A 734 -16.80 -17.32 -17.93
CA TYR A 734 -17.71 -17.12 -16.80
C TYR A 734 -18.62 -18.34 -16.64
N HIS A 735 -18.68 -18.86 -15.43
CA HIS A 735 -19.45 -20.04 -15.07
C HIS A 735 -20.38 -19.72 -13.90
N GLU A 736 -21.49 -20.43 -13.81
CA GLU A 736 -22.36 -20.44 -12.65
C GLU A 736 -22.31 -21.87 -12.07
N VAL A 737 -21.84 -22.00 -10.84
CA VAL A 737 -21.64 -23.28 -10.16
C VAL A 737 -22.76 -23.52 -9.17
N SER A 738 -23.45 -24.66 -9.25
CA SER A 738 -24.47 -24.99 -8.25
C SER A 738 -23.81 -25.28 -6.90
N SER A 739 -24.17 -24.52 -5.87
CA SER A 739 -23.79 -24.81 -4.50
C SER A 739 -24.60 -25.97 -3.91
N HIS A 740 -24.27 -26.35 -2.68
CA HIS A 740 -24.87 -27.44 -1.91
C HIS A 740 -26.39 -27.32 -1.70
N ASP A 741 -26.94 -26.11 -1.79
CA ASP A 741 -28.36 -25.80 -1.62
C ASP A 741 -29.03 -25.32 -2.93
N GLY A 742 -28.36 -25.51 -4.07
CA GLY A 742 -28.85 -25.11 -5.39
C GLY A 742 -28.64 -23.62 -5.72
N ALA A 743 -28.04 -22.83 -4.82
CA ALA A 743 -27.65 -21.46 -5.15
C ALA A 743 -26.56 -21.45 -6.22
N MET A 744 -26.75 -20.68 -7.30
CA MET A 744 -25.74 -20.57 -8.35
C MET A 744 -24.66 -19.56 -7.95
N VAL A 745 -23.41 -19.99 -7.83
CA VAL A 745 -22.25 -19.21 -7.44
C VAL A 745 -21.48 -18.79 -8.70
N PRO A 746 -21.30 -17.48 -8.96
CA PRO A 746 -20.47 -17.02 -10.07
C PRO A 746 -19.00 -17.43 -9.89
N LEU A 747 -18.40 -17.93 -10.98
CA LEU A 747 -17.00 -18.33 -11.06
C LEU A 747 -16.38 -17.75 -12.34
N SER A 748 -15.40 -16.86 -12.19
CA SER A 748 -14.64 -16.29 -13.32
C SER A 748 -13.31 -17.01 -13.46
N ILE A 749 -12.93 -17.43 -14.67
CA ILE A 749 -11.75 -18.26 -14.94
C ILE A 749 -10.88 -17.61 -16.01
N VAL A 750 -9.60 -17.42 -15.72
CA VAL A 750 -8.61 -16.78 -16.60
C VAL A 750 -7.49 -17.76 -16.89
N TYR A 751 -7.10 -17.88 -18.16
CA TYR A 751 -6.03 -18.79 -18.59
C TYR A 751 -5.34 -18.31 -19.86
N SER A 752 -4.11 -18.79 -20.09
CA SER A 752 -3.37 -18.53 -21.33
C SER A 752 -3.93 -19.34 -22.51
N ARG A 753 -4.18 -18.67 -23.64
CA ARG A 753 -4.64 -19.32 -24.87
C ARG A 753 -3.57 -20.24 -25.45
N ALA A 754 -2.30 -19.85 -25.38
CA ALA A 754 -1.18 -20.60 -25.92
C ALA A 754 -0.90 -21.91 -25.16
N GLN A 755 -1.38 -22.03 -23.93
CA GLN A 755 -1.10 -23.16 -23.04
C GLN A 755 -2.37 -23.98 -22.73
N LYS A 756 -3.48 -23.72 -23.45
CA LYS A 756 -4.78 -24.37 -23.20
C LYS A 756 -4.77 -25.88 -23.41
N GLU A 757 -3.91 -26.40 -24.29
CA GLU A 757 -3.85 -27.82 -24.67
C GLU A 757 -2.79 -28.62 -23.92
N GLU A 758 -2.00 -28.00 -23.02
CA GLU A 758 -1.00 -28.73 -22.26
C GLU A 758 -1.66 -29.55 -21.12
N ASN A 759 -1.20 -30.80 -20.95
CA ASN A 759 -1.76 -31.78 -20.02
C ASN A 759 -1.43 -31.52 -18.54
N GLN A 760 -0.93 -30.33 -18.18
CA GLN A 760 -0.60 -29.97 -16.80
C GLN A 760 -1.07 -28.57 -16.43
N LYS A 761 -2.30 -28.47 -15.90
CA LYS A 761 -2.97 -27.19 -15.60
C LYS A 761 -3.08 -26.98 -14.09
N PRO A 762 -2.06 -26.44 -13.42
CA PRO A 762 -2.20 -26.03 -12.03
C PRO A 762 -3.19 -24.86 -11.92
N GLY A 763 -4.00 -24.87 -10.86
CA GLY A 763 -5.05 -23.89 -10.63
C GLY A 763 -4.82 -23.10 -9.36
N LEU A 764 -5.17 -21.82 -9.38
CA LEU A 764 -5.22 -20.96 -8.20
C LEU A 764 -6.63 -20.38 -8.05
N LEU A 765 -7.33 -20.73 -6.97
CA LEU A 765 -8.68 -20.28 -6.68
C LEU A 765 -8.68 -19.18 -5.61
N HIS A 766 -9.18 -18.00 -5.99
CA HIS A 766 -9.30 -16.81 -5.16
C HIS A 766 -10.68 -16.66 -4.53
N VAL A 767 -10.72 -16.17 -3.29
CA VAL A 767 -11.96 -15.86 -2.56
C VAL A 767 -11.77 -14.75 -1.52
N HIS A 768 -12.87 -14.05 -1.20
CA HIS A 768 -12.98 -13.18 -0.03
C HIS A 768 -14.21 -13.55 0.83
N GLY A 769 -15.42 -13.32 0.31
CA GLY A 769 -16.66 -13.86 0.90
C GLY A 769 -17.11 -13.21 2.21
N ALA A 770 -16.76 -11.94 2.47
CA ALA A 770 -17.16 -11.22 3.68
C ALA A 770 -17.48 -9.74 3.43
N TYR A 771 -18.19 -9.13 4.38
CA TYR A 771 -18.55 -7.70 4.46
C TYR A 771 -19.39 -7.17 3.29
N GLY A 772 -19.93 -8.04 2.44
CA GLY A 772 -20.60 -7.62 1.21
C GLY A 772 -19.63 -7.00 0.20
N GLU A 773 -18.33 -7.21 0.36
CA GLU A 773 -17.32 -6.69 -0.57
C GLU A 773 -17.36 -7.42 -1.92
N MET A 774 -17.24 -6.67 -3.00
CA MET A 774 -17.03 -7.24 -4.32
C MET A 774 -15.66 -7.90 -4.39
N LEU A 775 -15.60 -9.13 -4.92
CA LEU A 775 -14.33 -9.83 -5.11
C LEU A 775 -13.45 -9.04 -6.10
N ASP A 776 -12.22 -8.73 -5.71
CA ASP A 776 -11.27 -7.99 -6.56
C ASP A 776 -10.91 -8.83 -7.81
N LYS A 777 -11.43 -8.39 -8.96
CA LYS A 777 -11.24 -8.99 -10.28
C LYS A 777 -10.51 -8.05 -11.24
N ARG A 778 -9.59 -7.24 -10.73
CA ARG A 778 -8.70 -6.45 -11.57
C ARG A 778 -7.55 -7.29 -12.12
N TRP A 779 -6.95 -6.81 -13.20
CA TRP A 779 -5.72 -7.37 -13.74
C TRP A 779 -4.59 -7.16 -12.74
N ARG A 780 -3.93 -8.25 -12.34
CA ARG A 780 -2.75 -8.22 -11.48
C ARG A 780 -1.52 -8.62 -12.27
N SER A 781 -0.67 -7.64 -12.56
CA SER A 781 0.57 -7.83 -13.34
C SER A 781 1.54 -8.84 -12.71
N GLU A 782 1.43 -9.07 -11.38
CA GLU A 782 2.19 -10.10 -10.68
C GLU A 782 1.73 -11.52 -11.06
N LEU A 783 0.42 -11.73 -11.22
CA LEU A 783 -0.17 -13.03 -11.56
C LEU A 783 0.04 -13.40 -13.03
N LYS A 784 0.41 -12.45 -13.88
CA LYS A 784 0.84 -12.74 -15.27
C LYS A 784 1.95 -13.79 -15.31
N SER A 785 2.86 -13.80 -14.33
CA SER A 785 3.94 -14.82 -14.29
C SER A 785 3.42 -16.24 -14.09
N LEU A 786 2.26 -16.43 -13.44
CA LEU A 786 1.59 -17.73 -13.35
C LEU A 786 0.89 -18.09 -14.66
N LEU A 787 0.11 -17.15 -15.23
CA LEU A 787 -0.59 -17.36 -16.50
C LEU A 787 0.37 -17.72 -17.65
N ASP A 788 1.53 -17.05 -17.73
CA ASP A 788 2.59 -17.33 -18.71
C ASP A 788 3.21 -18.72 -18.55
N ARG A 789 3.00 -19.38 -17.40
CA ARG A 789 3.47 -20.72 -17.06
C ARG A 789 2.34 -21.75 -17.06
N GLY A 790 1.21 -21.45 -17.72
CA GLY A 790 0.11 -22.39 -17.91
C GLY A 790 -0.85 -22.52 -16.72
N TRP A 791 -0.71 -21.70 -15.67
CA TRP A 791 -1.66 -21.72 -14.56
C TRP A 791 -3.03 -21.18 -14.97
N VAL A 792 -4.07 -21.76 -14.37
CA VAL A 792 -5.44 -21.27 -14.42
C VAL A 792 -5.72 -20.45 -13.16
N LEU A 793 -6.21 -19.23 -13.32
CA LEU A 793 -6.64 -18.39 -12.21
C LEU A 793 -8.17 -18.39 -12.15
N ALA A 794 -8.74 -18.68 -11.00
CA ALA A 794 -10.18 -18.73 -10.80
C ALA A 794 -10.61 -17.82 -9.64
N TYR A 795 -11.79 -17.22 -9.74
CA TYR A 795 -12.33 -16.25 -8.78
C TYR A 795 -13.76 -16.63 -8.43
N ALA A 796 -14.01 -17.03 -7.18
CA ALA A 796 -15.33 -17.48 -6.72
C ALA A 796 -16.06 -16.39 -5.93
N ASP A 797 -17.17 -15.88 -6.47
CA ASP A 797 -18.03 -14.88 -5.81
C ASP A 797 -19.00 -15.55 -4.81
N VAL A 798 -18.42 -16.17 -3.79
CA VAL A 798 -19.16 -16.89 -2.75
C VAL A 798 -20.09 -15.96 -1.95
N ARG A 799 -21.15 -16.53 -1.33
CA ARG A 799 -22.01 -15.80 -0.40
C ARG A 799 -21.21 -15.17 0.73
N GLY A 800 -21.74 -14.10 1.32
CA GLY A 800 -21.00 -13.23 2.26
C GLY A 800 -20.25 -12.10 1.54
N GLY A 801 -19.92 -12.26 0.25
CA GLY A 801 -19.45 -11.16 -0.60
C GLY A 801 -20.59 -10.36 -1.25
N GLY A 802 -20.24 -9.34 -2.04
CA GLY A 802 -21.18 -8.43 -2.71
C GLY A 802 -21.70 -8.90 -4.07
N GLY A 803 -21.24 -10.06 -4.57
CA GLY A 803 -21.42 -10.50 -5.95
C GLY A 803 -22.86 -10.46 -6.49
N LYS A 804 -23.87 -10.76 -5.66
CA LYS A 804 -25.31 -10.72 -6.01
C LYS A 804 -26.14 -9.82 -5.06
N GLY A 805 -25.53 -8.77 -4.49
CA GLY A 805 -26.23 -7.78 -3.64
C GLY A 805 -26.32 -8.18 -2.16
N LYS A 806 -27.09 -7.42 -1.34
CA LYS A 806 -27.06 -7.59 0.13
C LYS A 806 -27.65 -8.92 0.59
N LYS A 807 -28.65 -9.49 -0.08
CA LYS A 807 -29.14 -10.84 0.27
C LYS A 807 -28.03 -11.88 0.13
N TRP A 808 -27.19 -11.76 -0.90
CA TRP A 808 -26.03 -12.64 -1.10
C TRP A 808 -25.02 -12.53 0.05
N HIS A 809 -24.80 -11.31 0.55
CA HIS A 809 -24.01 -11.05 1.75
C HIS A 809 -24.66 -11.64 3.01
N GLN A 810 -25.94 -11.34 3.25
CA GLN A 810 -26.70 -11.83 4.39
C GLN A 810 -26.77 -13.36 4.45
N ASP A 811 -26.84 -14.02 3.30
CA ASP A 811 -26.86 -15.48 3.20
C ASP A 811 -25.47 -16.13 3.39
N GLY A 812 -24.43 -15.34 3.69
CA GLY A 812 -23.09 -15.83 4.05
C GLY A 812 -22.43 -15.02 5.18
N ARG A 813 -23.22 -14.49 6.11
CA ARG A 813 -22.73 -13.81 7.34
C ARG A 813 -23.34 -14.42 8.61
N GLY A 814 -22.76 -14.16 9.78
CA GLY A 814 -23.24 -14.65 11.08
C GLY A 814 -23.42 -16.17 11.08
N ALA A 815 -24.56 -16.64 11.59
CA ALA A 815 -24.92 -18.06 11.60
C ALA A 815 -24.94 -18.76 10.22
N LYS A 816 -24.98 -17.99 9.11
CA LYS A 816 -24.95 -18.53 7.74
C LYS A 816 -23.55 -18.52 7.11
N LYS A 817 -22.50 -18.11 7.83
CA LYS A 817 -21.14 -17.98 7.29
C LYS A 817 -20.58 -19.26 6.66
N LEU A 818 -21.05 -20.42 7.13
CA LEU A 818 -20.70 -21.73 6.55
C LEU A 818 -21.07 -21.85 5.06
N ASN A 819 -22.06 -21.09 4.59
CA ASN A 819 -22.43 -21.06 3.17
C ASN A 819 -21.27 -20.55 2.30
N SER A 820 -20.51 -19.55 2.73
CA SER A 820 -19.34 -19.05 2.01
C SER A 820 -18.30 -20.15 1.78
N ILE A 821 -18.09 -20.99 2.79
CA ILE A 821 -17.12 -22.10 2.76
C ILE A 821 -17.62 -23.21 1.85
N LYS A 822 -18.91 -23.57 1.94
CA LYS A 822 -19.51 -24.58 1.07
C LYS A 822 -19.53 -24.13 -0.39
N ASP A 823 -19.85 -22.86 -0.67
CA ASP A 823 -19.78 -22.28 -2.01
C ASP A 823 -18.36 -22.40 -2.59
N TYR A 824 -17.34 -22.05 -1.79
CA TYR A 824 -15.95 -22.15 -2.19
C TYR A 824 -15.53 -23.59 -2.51
N ILE A 825 -15.91 -24.55 -1.66
CA ILE A 825 -15.64 -25.98 -1.89
C ILE A 825 -16.30 -26.47 -3.19
N GLN A 826 -17.54 -26.04 -3.48
CA GLN A 826 -18.23 -26.44 -4.72
C GLN A 826 -17.55 -25.84 -5.96
N CYS A 827 -17.08 -24.60 -5.90
CA CYS A 827 -16.27 -24.02 -6.98
C CYS A 827 -14.95 -24.79 -7.18
N ALA A 828 -14.27 -25.16 -6.09
CA ALA A 828 -13.04 -25.95 -6.15
C ALA A 828 -13.28 -27.33 -6.80
N LYS A 829 -14.35 -28.04 -6.39
CA LYS A 829 -14.75 -29.31 -7.00
C LYS A 829 -15.08 -29.15 -8.49
N TYR A 830 -15.84 -28.11 -8.84
CA TYR A 830 -16.21 -27.83 -10.22
C TYR A 830 -14.99 -27.68 -11.13
N LEU A 831 -13.93 -27.00 -10.68
CA LEU A 831 -12.69 -26.84 -11.44
C LEU A 831 -12.00 -28.18 -11.74
N VAL A 832 -11.95 -29.08 -10.76
CA VAL A 832 -11.31 -30.40 -10.91
C VAL A 832 -12.19 -31.34 -11.74
N GLU A 833 -13.48 -31.45 -11.41
CA GLU A 833 -14.43 -32.36 -12.06
C GLU A 833 -14.65 -32.06 -13.55
N ASN A 834 -14.55 -30.78 -13.94
CA ASN A 834 -14.67 -30.36 -15.35
C ASN A 834 -13.32 -30.34 -16.08
N ASN A 835 -12.25 -30.89 -15.48
CA ASN A 835 -10.89 -30.91 -16.04
C ASN A 835 -10.37 -29.51 -16.45
N ILE A 836 -10.81 -28.47 -15.73
CA ILE A 836 -10.30 -27.11 -15.92
C ILE A 836 -8.92 -27.00 -15.25
N VAL A 837 -8.81 -27.59 -14.05
CA VAL A 837 -7.58 -27.75 -13.27
C VAL A 837 -7.28 -29.25 -13.15
N GLU A 838 -6.01 -29.62 -13.23
CA GLU A 838 -5.59 -31.02 -13.07
C GLU A 838 -5.86 -31.53 -11.65
N GLU A 839 -6.24 -32.80 -11.53
CA GLU A 839 -6.40 -33.45 -10.23
C GLU A 839 -5.10 -33.33 -9.40
N ASN A 840 -5.22 -33.04 -8.11
CA ASN A 840 -4.10 -32.77 -7.19
C ASN A 840 -3.24 -31.54 -7.53
N LYS A 841 -3.70 -30.62 -8.40
CA LYS A 841 -2.98 -29.36 -8.68
C LYS A 841 -3.81 -28.09 -8.46
N LEU A 842 -4.72 -28.14 -7.48
CA LEU A 842 -5.49 -26.97 -7.08
C LEU A 842 -4.88 -26.29 -5.85
N ALA A 843 -4.67 -24.98 -5.92
CA ALA A 843 -4.30 -24.14 -4.80
C ALA A 843 -5.41 -23.17 -4.42
N GLY A 844 -5.50 -22.86 -3.12
CA GLY A 844 -6.36 -21.79 -2.60
C GLY A 844 -5.58 -20.52 -2.28
N TRP A 845 -6.19 -19.35 -2.48
CA TRP A 845 -5.63 -18.06 -2.08
C TRP A 845 -6.70 -17.20 -1.42
N GLY A 846 -6.43 -16.71 -0.20
CA GLY A 846 -7.36 -15.88 0.56
C GLY A 846 -6.64 -14.78 1.34
N TYR A 847 -7.21 -13.57 1.33
CA TYR A 847 -6.72 -12.41 2.08
C TYR A 847 -7.70 -12.05 3.20
N SER A 848 -7.22 -11.72 4.40
CA SER A 848 -8.05 -11.29 5.54
C SER A 848 -9.16 -12.31 5.86
N ALA A 849 -10.43 -11.92 5.77
CA ALA A 849 -11.58 -12.82 5.92
C ALA A 849 -11.66 -13.91 4.84
N GLY A 850 -11.08 -13.68 3.65
CA GLY A 850 -10.89 -14.74 2.65
C GLY A 850 -9.96 -15.85 3.14
N GLY A 851 -8.99 -15.53 4.00
CA GLY A 851 -8.14 -16.52 4.66
C GLY A 851 -8.92 -17.48 5.57
N LEU A 852 -9.97 -16.98 6.24
CA LEU A 852 -10.91 -17.80 7.01
C LEU A 852 -11.61 -18.83 6.11
N VAL A 853 -12.13 -18.38 4.96
CA VAL A 853 -12.87 -19.24 4.02
C VAL A 853 -11.96 -20.34 3.48
N VAL A 854 -10.75 -20.00 3.03
CA VAL A 854 -9.79 -20.98 2.50
C VAL A 854 -9.34 -21.96 3.59
N ALA A 855 -8.96 -21.49 4.78
CA ALA A 855 -8.50 -22.35 5.86
C ALA A 855 -9.60 -23.31 6.34
N SER A 856 -10.84 -22.83 6.47
CA SER A 856 -11.99 -23.66 6.83
C SER A 856 -12.32 -24.68 5.74
N ALA A 857 -12.24 -24.29 4.45
CA ALA A 857 -12.44 -25.21 3.34
C ALA A 857 -11.39 -26.34 3.31
N ILE A 858 -10.12 -26.02 3.62
CA ILE A 858 -9.05 -27.03 3.75
C ILE A 858 -9.35 -27.99 4.89
N ASN A 859 -9.83 -27.51 6.05
CA ASN A 859 -10.21 -28.40 7.15
C ASN A 859 -11.31 -29.41 6.75
N HIS A 860 -12.28 -28.96 5.94
CA HIS A 860 -13.37 -29.82 5.46
C HIS A 860 -12.96 -30.78 4.34
N CYS A 861 -12.10 -30.34 3.42
CA CYS A 861 -11.71 -31.07 2.22
C CYS A 861 -10.20 -30.93 1.96
N PRO A 862 -9.33 -31.50 2.82
CA PRO A 862 -7.89 -31.30 2.72
C PRO A 862 -7.30 -31.89 1.43
N ASP A 863 -7.85 -33.00 0.95
CA ASP A 863 -7.41 -33.67 -0.29
C ASP A 863 -7.74 -32.88 -1.57
N LEU A 864 -8.65 -31.90 -1.49
CA LEU A 864 -9.04 -31.09 -2.64
C LEU A 864 -7.98 -30.06 -3.03
N PHE A 865 -7.11 -29.69 -2.09
CA PHE A 865 -6.07 -28.69 -2.29
C PHE A 865 -4.70 -29.33 -2.13
N GLN A 866 -3.76 -28.98 -3.01
CA GLN A 866 -2.36 -29.36 -2.89
C GLN A 866 -1.58 -28.30 -2.11
N ALA A 867 -1.92 -27.02 -2.30
CA ALA A 867 -1.29 -25.91 -1.62
C ALA A 867 -2.28 -24.78 -1.30
N ALA A 868 -1.93 -23.88 -0.38
CA ALA A 868 -2.69 -22.66 -0.14
C ALA A 868 -1.81 -21.50 0.33
N VAL A 869 -2.26 -20.27 0.05
CA VAL A 869 -1.68 -19.04 0.58
C VAL A 869 -2.75 -18.29 1.38
N LEU A 870 -2.45 -18.03 2.65
CA LEU A 870 -3.31 -17.30 3.58
C LEU A 870 -2.64 -15.97 3.94
N LYS A 871 -3.13 -14.87 3.38
CA LYS A 871 -2.54 -13.54 3.56
C LYS A 871 -3.30 -12.75 4.63
N VAL A 872 -2.58 -12.35 5.67
CA VAL A 872 -3.09 -11.67 6.89
C VAL A 872 -4.42 -12.24 7.39
N PRO A 873 -4.52 -13.58 7.56
CA PRO A 873 -5.81 -14.25 7.66
C PRO A 873 -6.47 -14.10 9.04
N PHE A 874 -7.81 -14.10 9.05
CA PHE A 874 -8.61 -14.27 10.26
C PHE A 874 -8.82 -15.77 10.52
N LEU A 875 -8.28 -16.33 11.60
CA LEU A 875 -8.20 -17.80 11.77
C LEU A 875 -8.82 -18.34 13.06
N ASP A 876 -9.00 -17.50 14.08
CA ASP A 876 -9.54 -17.92 15.39
C ASP A 876 -10.78 -17.08 15.79
N PRO A 877 -11.88 -17.12 15.01
CA PRO A 877 -13.07 -16.31 15.27
C PRO A 877 -13.72 -16.62 16.62
N THR A 878 -13.70 -17.89 17.07
CA THR A 878 -14.26 -18.27 18.37
C THR A 878 -13.60 -17.51 19.51
N HIS A 879 -12.27 -17.47 19.55
CA HIS A 879 -11.56 -16.80 20.63
C HIS A 879 -11.56 -15.27 20.43
N THR A 880 -11.27 -14.80 19.23
CA THR A 880 -11.11 -13.36 18.95
C THR A 880 -12.41 -12.57 19.14
N LEU A 881 -13.56 -13.14 18.80
CA LEU A 881 -14.85 -12.46 19.00
C LEU A 881 -15.28 -12.43 20.48
N ILE A 882 -14.81 -13.37 21.31
CA ILE A 882 -15.13 -13.38 22.75
C ILE A 882 -14.14 -12.52 23.54
N TYR A 883 -12.85 -12.62 23.22
CA TYR A 883 -11.74 -11.98 23.92
C TYR A 883 -10.87 -11.18 22.94
N PRO A 884 -11.37 -10.06 22.41
CA PRO A 884 -10.64 -9.27 21.44
C PRO A 884 -9.39 -8.63 22.05
N ILE A 885 -8.24 -8.85 21.40
CA ILE A 885 -6.96 -8.24 21.79
C ILE A 885 -6.80 -6.87 21.10
N LEU A 886 -7.25 -6.78 19.85
CA LEU A 886 -7.37 -5.52 19.11
C LEU A 886 -8.84 -5.09 19.07
N PRO A 887 -9.13 -3.77 19.03
CA PRO A 887 -10.49 -3.29 18.97
C PRO A 887 -11.25 -3.85 17.76
N LEU A 888 -12.38 -4.50 18.02
CA LEU A 888 -13.36 -4.90 17.00
C LEU A 888 -14.42 -3.80 16.84
N THR A 889 -14.99 -3.69 15.65
CA THR A 889 -16.11 -2.80 15.35
C THR A 889 -17.44 -3.55 15.48
N ALA A 890 -18.57 -2.82 15.55
CA ALA A 890 -19.90 -3.45 15.53
C ALA A 890 -20.11 -4.28 14.25
N GLU A 891 -19.53 -3.84 13.14
CA GLU A 891 -19.57 -4.54 11.85
C GLU A 891 -18.93 -5.93 11.90
N ASP A 892 -17.88 -6.14 12.72
CA ASP A 892 -17.27 -7.48 12.89
C ASP A 892 -18.28 -8.47 13.50
N TYR A 893 -19.03 -8.04 14.51
CA TYR A 893 -20.05 -8.88 15.13
C TYR A 893 -21.26 -9.10 14.22
N GLU A 894 -21.64 -8.11 13.41
CA GLU A 894 -22.68 -8.30 12.40
C GLU A 894 -22.24 -9.25 11.27
N GLU A 895 -20.95 -9.25 10.93
CA GLU A 895 -20.38 -10.07 9.87
C GLU A 895 -20.20 -11.53 10.29
N PHE A 896 -19.65 -11.77 11.47
CA PHE A 896 -19.29 -13.12 11.92
C PHE A 896 -20.25 -13.68 12.98
N GLY A 897 -21.12 -12.84 13.55
CA GLY A 897 -22.04 -13.23 14.62
C GLY A 897 -21.58 -12.71 15.98
N TYR A 898 -22.54 -12.53 16.87
CA TYR A 898 -22.28 -12.08 18.23
C TYR A 898 -22.15 -13.29 19.15
N PRO A 899 -20.96 -13.63 19.68
CA PRO A 899 -20.78 -14.87 20.42
C PRO A 899 -21.58 -14.91 21.72
N GLY A 900 -22.06 -13.79 22.26
CA GLY A 900 -22.94 -13.80 23.44
C GLY A 900 -24.35 -14.35 23.16
N ASP A 901 -24.74 -14.51 21.89
CA ASP A 901 -25.88 -15.34 21.50
C ASP A 901 -25.42 -16.79 21.31
N ILE A 902 -26.13 -17.74 21.93
CA ILE A 902 -25.74 -19.15 21.93
C ILE A 902 -25.77 -19.78 20.53
N ASN A 903 -26.68 -19.37 19.65
CA ASN A 903 -26.76 -19.92 18.30
C ASN A 903 -25.62 -19.39 17.44
N ASP A 904 -25.32 -18.10 17.54
CA ASP A 904 -24.17 -17.49 16.87
C ASP A 904 -22.87 -18.10 17.38
N PHE A 905 -22.72 -18.33 18.69
CA PHE A 905 -21.55 -19.02 19.25
C PHE A 905 -21.37 -20.43 18.67
N HIS A 906 -22.43 -21.22 18.58
CA HIS A 906 -22.36 -22.56 17.98
C HIS A 906 -21.98 -22.49 16.50
N ALA A 907 -22.55 -21.55 15.74
CA ALA A 907 -22.22 -21.36 14.34
C ALA A 907 -20.76 -20.90 14.14
N ILE A 908 -20.28 -19.93 14.94
CA ILE A 908 -18.89 -19.47 14.94
C ILE A 908 -17.93 -20.65 15.12
N ARG A 909 -18.22 -21.52 16.10
CA ARG A 909 -17.42 -22.70 16.36
C ARG A 909 -17.46 -23.73 15.23
N GLU A 910 -18.56 -23.84 14.49
CA GLU A 910 -18.68 -24.77 13.37
C GLU A 910 -17.77 -24.39 12.20
N TYR A 911 -17.64 -23.09 11.88
CA TYR A 911 -16.82 -22.64 10.76
C TYR A 911 -15.39 -22.22 11.13
N SER A 912 -15.09 -22.04 12.43
CA SER A 912 -13.79 -21.58 12.94
C SER A 912 -12.63 -22.45 12.42
N PRO A 913 -11.67 -21.89 11.65
CA PRO A 913 -10.53 -22.65 11.16
C PRO A 913 -9.67 -23.23 12.27
N TYR A 914 -9.46 -22.49 13.36
CA TYR A 914 -8.62 -22.92 14.48
C TYR A 914 -9.21 -24.08 15.27
N ASP A 915 -10.53 -24.11 15.44
CA ASP A 915 -11.20 -25.14 16.24
C ASP A 915 -11.40 -26.45 15.48
N ASN A 916 -11.52 -26.39 14.15
CA ASN A 916 -11.88 -27.52 13.30
C ASN A 916 -10.70 -28.12 12.54
N ILE A 917 -9.46 -27.88 12.99
CA ILE A 917 -8.26 -28.52 12.42
C ILE A 917 -8.39 -30.06 12.55
N PRO A 918 -8.35 -30.82 11.45
CA PRO A 918 -8.50 -32.27 11.50
C PRO A 918 -7.31 -32.93 12.20
N LYS A 919 -7.54 -34.09 12.80
CA LYS A 919 -6.49 -34.89 13.45
C LYS A 919 -5.96 -35.97 12.53
N ASP A 920 -4.65 -36.12 12.49
CA ASP A 920 -3.93 -37.21 11.80
C ASP A 920 -4.25 -37.30 10.29
N VAL A 921 -4.60 -36.18 9.66
CA VAL A 921 -4.86 -36.07 8.21
C VAL A 921 -3.64 -35.48 7.49
N LEU A 922 -3.42 -35.89 6.24
CA LEU A 922 -2.44 -35.26 5.36
C LEU A 922 -2.95 -33.86 4.96
N TYR A 923 -2.31 -32.83 5.49
CA TYR A 923 -2.69 -31.44 5.24
C TYR A 923 -2.01 -30.91 3.97
N PRO A 924 -2.61 -29.98 3.20
CA PRO A 924 -1.92 -29.33 2.10
C PRO A 924 -0.73 -28.49 2.57
N ALA A 925 0.17 -28.18 1.65
CA ALA A 925 1.19 -27.17 1.91
C ALA A 925 0.53 -25.80 2.11
N VAL A 926 0.86 -25.05 3.15
CA VAL A 926 0.26 -23.73 3.39
C VAL A 926 1.33 -22.68 3.67
N LEU A 927 1.29 -21.55 2.97
CA LEU A 927 2.07 -20.37 3.31
C LEU A 927 1.16 -19.33 3.96
N VAL A 928 1.40 -19.07 5.25
CA VAL A 928 0.71 -18.02 6.00
C VAL A 928 1.60 -16.78 6.03
N THR A 929 1.08 -15.64 5.58
CA THR A 929 1.76 -14.34 5.72
C THR A 929 0.99 -13.45 6.69
N SER A 930 1.66 -12.78 7.62
CA SER A 930 1.02 -11.90 8.61
C SER A 930 1.89 -10.68 8.95
N SER A 931 1.28 -9.62 9.48
CA SER A 931 2.00 -8.41 9.92
C SER A 931 1.54 -7.96 11.30
N PHE A 932 2.38 -7.19 12.01
CA PHE A 932 2.04 -6.64 13.33
C PHE A 932 1.01 -5.49 13.26
N ASN A 933 0.81 -4.90 12.09
CA ASN A 933 -0.09 -3.75 11.87
C ASN A 933 -1.48 -4.16 11.34
N THR A 934 -1.84 -5.45 11.36
CA THR A 934 -3.12 -5.94 10.84
C THR A 934 -4.22 -5.94 11.88
N ARG A 935 -5.48 -5.85 11.43
CA ARG A 935 -6.70 -5.88 12.27
C ARG A 935 -6.82 -7.17 13.08
N PHE A 936 -6.48 -8.31 12.48
CA PHE A 936 -6.30 -9.60 13.14
C PHE A 936 -4.81 -9.85 13.28
N GLY A 937 -4.32 -9.96 14.51
CA GLY A 937 -2.89 -9.87 14.79
C GLY A 937 -2.10 -11.15 14.53
N VAL A 938 -0.77 -11.02 14.55
CA VAL A 938 0.21 -12.09 14.29
C VAL A 938 0.02 -13.35 15.15
N TRP A 939 -0.51 -13.21 16.37
CA TRP A 939 -0.75 -14.34 17.27
C TRP A 939 -1.75 -15.35 16.71
N GLU A 940 -2.77 -14.91 15.95
CA GLU A 940 -3.75 -15.85 15.39
C GLU A 940 -3.09 -16.78 14.37
N ALA A 941 -2.34 -16.21 13.44
CA ALA A 941 -1.56 -16.96 12.46
C ALA A 941 -0.56 -17.91 13.14
N ALA A 942 0.15 -17.42 14.16
CA ALA A 942 1.11 -18.20 14.93
C ALA A 942 0.47 -19.40 15.66
N LYS A 943 -0.63 -19.16 16.37
CA LYS A 943 -1.40 -20.21 17.06
C LYS A 943 -1.89 -21.25 16.06
N TRP A 944 -2.47 -20.81 14.95
CA TRP A 944 -3.02 -21.70 13.94
C TRP A 944 -1.94 -22.57 13.30
N VAL A 945 -0.81 -22.00 12.88
CA VAL A 945 0.31 -22.76 12.31
C VAL A 945 0.86 -23.79 13.29
N ALA A 946 1.04 -23.40 14.56
CA ALA A 946 1.47 -24.31 15.62
C ALA A 946 0.49 -25.48 15.79
N ARG A 947 -0.81 -25.20 15.85
CA ARG A 947 -1.86 -26.21 16.05
C ARG A 947 -2.01 -27.14 14.87
N VAL A 948 -1.90 -26.65 13.63
CA VAL A 948 -1.93 -27.51 12.43
C VAL A 948 -0.77 -28.52 12.50
N ARG A 949 0.46 -28.07 12.69
CA ARG A 949 1.65 -28.96 12.72
C ARG A 949 1.63 -29.99 13.86
N ASP A 950 0.95 -29.70 14.96
CA ASP A 950 0.81 -30.62 16.08
C ASP A 950 -0.36 -31.59 15.92
N ASN A 951 -1.44 -31.21 15.22
CA ASN A 951 -2.63 -32.05 15.03
C ASN A 951 -2.63 -32.87 13.74
N THR A 952 -1.95 -32.44 12.68
CA THR A 952 -1.97 -33.11 11.37
C THR A 952 -0.75 -34.01 11.16
N PHE A 953 -0.79 -34.85 10.12
CA PHE A 953 0.41 -35.55 9.70
C PHE A 953 1.43 -34.54 9.19
N ASN A 954 2.67 -34.71 9.64
CA ASN A 954 3.75 -33.82 9.28
C ASN A 954 4.52 -34.39 8.08
N ASP A 955 4.23 -33.85 6.90
CA ASP A 955 4.90 -34.19 5.66
C ASP A 955 5.85 -33.06 5.23
N PRO A 956 7.18 -33.30 5.14
CA PRO A 956 8.13 -32.32 4.63
C PRO A 956 7.84 -31.84 3.19
N GLU A 957 7.12 -32.63 2.39
CA GLU A 957 6.69 -32.25 1.04
C GLU A 957 5.47 -31.32 1.05
N ARG A 958 4.70 -31.31 2.15
CA ARG A 958 3.54 -30.43 2.35
C ARG A 958 3.69 -29.53 3.58
N PRO A 959 4.69 -28.63 3.61
CA PRO A 959 4.97 -27.82 4.77
C PRO A 959 3.90 -26.74 5.00
N VAL A 960 3.57 -26.50 6.26
CA VAL A 960 2.84 -25.31 6.71
C VAL A 960 3.87 -24.30 7.19
N LEU A 961 3.96 -23.13 6.56
CA LEU A 961 4.96 -22.09 6.77
C LEU A 961 4.34 -20.81 7.33
N LEU A 962 5.07 -20.11 8.20
CA LEU A 962 4.70 -18.78 8.68
C LEU A 962 5.78 -17.77 8.26
N ASN A 963 5.36 -16.72 7.56
CA ASN A 963 6.22 -15.61 7.15
C ASN A 963 5.66 -14.29 7.68
N LEU A 964 6.49 -13.55 8.42
CA LEU A 964 6.08 -12.30 9.07
C LEU A 964 6.70 -11.09 8.41
N THR A 965 5.90 -10.03 8.23
CA THR A 965 6.37 -8.74 7.72
C THR A 965 6.13 -7.63 8.74
N THR A 966 7.10 -6.71 8.86
CA THR A 966 7.08 -5.65 9.89
C THR A 966 6.06 -4.56 9.59
N ASP A 967 5.70 -4.36 8.32
CA ASP A 967 4.76 -3.32 7.87
C ASP A 967 3.81 -3.88 6.82
N ILE A 968 2.64 -3.28 6.66
CA ILE A 968 1.77 -3.52 5.50
C ILE A 968 2.53 -2.99 4.28
N VAL A 969 2.94 -3.91 3.41
CA VAL A 969 3.83 -3.65 2.27
C VAL A 969 3.15 -2.86 1.13
N GLU A 970 1.87 -2.50 1.28
CA GLU A 970 1.06 -1.81 0.28
C GLU A 970 1.67 -0.49 -0.23
N GLU A 971 2.42 0.24 0.60
CA GLU A 971 3.03 1.51 0.19
C GLU A 971 4.36 1.34 -0.58
N ASN A 972 4.97 0.15 -0.56
CA ASN A 972 6.27 -0.09 -1.21
C ASN A 972 6.15 -1.18 -2.29
N ARG A 973 5.87 -0.73 -3.52
CA ARG A 973 5.73 -1.61 -4.71
C ARG A 973 6.91 -2.58 -4.91
N PHE A 974 8.14 -2.20 -4.57
CA PHE A 974 9.28 -3.12 -4.65
C PHE A 974 9.18 -4.26 -3.64
N LEU A 975 8.85 -3.95 -2.38
CA LEU A 975 8.61 -4.98 -1.37
C LEU A 975 7.41 -5.86 -1.75
N GLN A 976 6.37 -5.28 -2.36
CA GLN A 976 5.20 -6.02 -2.85
C GLN A 976 5.58 -7.05 -3.91
N THR A 977 6.49 -6.72 -4.84
CA THR A 977 7.00 -7.71 -5.81
C THR A 977 7.81 -8.81 -5.15
N LYS A 978 8.55 -8.49 -4.08
CA LYS A 978 9.31 -9.50 -3.33
C LYS A 978 8.36 -10.48 -2.64
N GLU A 979 7.33 -9.99 -1.96
CA GLU A 979 6.30 -10.84 -1.34
C GLU A 979 5.57 -11.68 -2.38
N SER A 980 5.12 -11.07 -3.47
CA SER A 980 4.40 -11.78 -4.54
C SER A 980 5.28 -12.84 -5.21
N ALA A 981 6.58 -12.56 -5.38
CA ALA A 981 7.53 -13.54 -5.90
C ALA A 981 7.75 -14.71 -4.93
N LEU A 982 7.76 -14.47 -3.61
CA LEU A 982 7.82 -15.51 -2.59
C LEU A 982 6.56 -16.40 -2.62
N GLU A 983 5.37 -15.79 -2.62
CA GLU A 983 4.09 -16.49 -2.69
C GLU A 983 3.99 -17.38 -3.95
N ILE A 984 4.33 -16.82 -5.12
CA ILE A 984 4.29 -17.55 -6.39
C ILE A 984 5.37 -18.64 -6.46
N ALA A 985 6.58 -18.39 -5.95
CA ALA A 985 7.63 -19.40 -5.92
C ALA A 985 7.25 -20.59 -5.02
N PHE A 986 6.61 -20.32 -3.87
CA PHE A 986 6.06 -21.36 -3.01
C PHE A 986 5.00 -22.19 -3.76
N LEU A 987 4.02 -21.53 -4.41
CA LEU A 987 2.98 -22.22 -5.17
C LEU A 987 3.55 -23.09 -6.30
N ILE A 988 4.49 -22.57 -7.08
CA ILE A 988 5.16 -23.35 -8.15
C ILE A 988 5.86 -24.56 -7.56
N LYS A 989 6.63 -24.38 -6.47
CA LYS A 989 7.36 -25.47 -5.84
C LYS A 989 6.42 -26.59 -5.36
N MET A 990 5.31 -26.24 -4.71
CA MET A 990 4.38 -27.23 -4.11
C MET A 990 3.51 -27.95 -5.14
N MET A 991 3.41 -27.43 -6.36
CA MET A 991 2.69 -28.06 -7.48
C MET A 991 3.57 -28.93 -8.37
N GLU A 992 4.90 -28.76 -8.28
CA GLU A 992 5.89 -29.57 -8.99
C GLU A 992 6.41 -30.75 -8.15
N SER A 993 6.20 -30.72 -6.82
CA SER A 993 6.42 -31.83 -5.88
C SER A 993 5.26 -32.82 -5.93
#